data_AF-A0A943DFJ6-F1
#
_entry.id   AF-A0A943DFJ6-F1
#
_cell.length_a   1.000
_cell.length_b   1.000
_cell.length_c   1.000
_cell.angle_alpha   90.00
_cell.angle_beta   90.00
_cell.angle_gamma   90.00
#
_symmetry.space_group_name_H-M   'P 1'
#
loop_
_entity.id
_entity.type
_entity.pdbx_description
1 polymer ?
#
loop_
_entity_poly.entity_id
_entity_poly.type
_entity_poly.pdbx_seq_one_letter_code
_entity_poly.pdbx_strand_id
1 'polypeptide(L)'
;MNRIFQLTRRLWAALLALCLVLALTLPVFAEGESSADTTEKETYHIGTMDELLQLADYCRLDSWSENRTVMLDADLELTGSGFSGIPSFSGVFLGQGHVISGLSLVNDGSVVGFFRYVQKGANVRDLVVRGRAMPTGSRTTVGGIAGSNAGTLHNCRFEGVSSGASIVGGIVGTNLASGVIESCTTTGSVYGAHFIGGIAGENHGIIANSTNTANVNTTVEQNDIDLSELTLGDLIGTENVADITDIGGIAGQSGGVIRACMNRGTVGYQHMGYNVGGIAGSQTGYIEGCVNYGTVYARKEGGGIVGQMEPSSTLEYTKDTLQELSDEMGTLQTLVNRACDDASTASSDLSNQLDALKSSVTSSRNAIENLLQQTEDGISISSQTVKTDLSQFKQNLKNTTGDPEDPNATKQPDGAVIDPIYSTGDLTNRNNDDNGDDSDSDIDLPDISLPDIGIDTGDIGKDIPVPESQAEETPTQDEAVTAPEQPADPAPAEQPAEAADTAPVTENAPAGQSAEPETEREAHGQPDPNTDADSDTTIGPQPTPDPNQDDGGYIVEKPENRDFGKELVDGISDAIPNSVDVEIPKVELTNKDAITASRNDLSSNLTSMGDIVSNLNSNASSNSQALINDVRAISNQINKIGQTLSGASDNIKDPDDIVDDISDEDTDDDVEAKVTNCINSGVVNADINAGGITGAMARENDLDPEDDYTTAGSESLNFTFKTRVVARDCTNYGTVSAKKQNAGGIVGDAEMGSVIDCKGFGTVDAEDATAVGGVAGVSKSIIRESYAKCRLSGAKQVGGIAGNGATIENCRAMVIIDNAAEQLGAIAGYVEDPLDGSVTGNTFVDEGVAGIDSVSYKNIAEPLSYADFAAQENLPSDFASICVRFVTEDDTLVQQYYIPYGSDFPTDQLPPVPNHTGQYGSWEDVDLKNMTFDATIHAEYSDMNTVRQSQEKRDGRPIVLVEGSFDTTDELMLHEVDDAPAALGVLVEAWGLELPADTGHTLRYMPPETTDNTELWVKTDAGWQQAETSVDGSYLTCTAPAGTTEFAAVKLPASKVPLAAAACGAAAALLLVILFIVRKRKKRKAKKAAEKAE
;
A
#
# COMPACT_ATOMS: atom_id res chain seq x y z
N MET A 1 -24.06 36.56 -14.86
CA MET A 1 -22.68 36.22 -15.29
C MET A 1 -22.47 34.73 -15.59
N ASN A 2 -22.86 33.79 -14.72
CA ASN A 2 -22.42 32.38 -14.76
C ASN A 2 -22.60 31.62 -16.10
N ARG A 3 -23.62 31.92 -16.91
CA ARG A 3 -23.78 31.28 -18.24
C ARG A 3 -22.74 31.69 -19.27
N ILE A 4 -22.16 32.89 -19.18
CA ILE A 4 -21.08 33.33 -20.08
C ILE A 4 -19.77 32.61 -19.70
N PHE A 5 -19.52 32.47 -18.39
CA PHE A 5 -18.34 31.78 -17.85
C PHE A 5 -18.33 30.27 -18.15
N GLN A 6 -19.50 29.62 -18.14
CA GLN A 6 -19.60 28.22 -18.57
C GLN A 6 -19.46 28.04 -20.08
N LEU A 7 -19.88 29.02 -20.89
CA LEU A 7 -19.74 28.94 -22.35
C LEU A 7 -18.28 29.13 -22.79
N THR A 8 -17.55 30.06 -22.17
CA THR A 8 -16.11 30.22 -22.41
C THR A 8 -15.32 28.99 -21.98
N ARG A 9 -15.59 28.40 -20.80
CA ARG A 9 -14.89 27.19 -20.33
C ARG A 9 -15.10 25.99 -21.26
N ARG A 10 -16.28 25.83 -21.87
CA ARG A 10 -16.55 24.80 -22.89
C ARG A 10 -15.89 25.09 -24.24
N LEU A 11 -15.80 26.36 -24.65
CA LEU A 11 -15.06 26.78 -25.84
C LEU A 11 -13.56 26.53 -25.69
N TRP A 12 -12.97 26.86 -24.53
CA TRP A 12 -11.58 26.55 -24.22
C TRP A 12 -11.31 25.04 -24.20
N ALA A 13 -12.18 24.23 -23.58
CA ALA A 13 -12.05 22.77 -23.60
C ALA A 13 -12.13 22.18 -25.03
N ALA A 14 -13.02 22.70 -25.88
CA ALA A 14 -13.12 22.28 -27.28
C ALA A 14 -11.91 22.72 -28.12
N LEU A 15 -11.33 23.91 -27.84
CA LEU A 15 -10.09 24.38 -28.48
C LEU A 15 -8.88 23.56 -28.01
N LEU A 16 -8.78 23.21 -26.73
CA LEU A 16 -7.75 22.31 -26.19
C LEU A 16 -7.84 20.92 -26.82
N ALA A 17 -9.04 20.34 -26.91
CA ALA A 17 -9.26 19.07 -27.58
C ALA A 17 -8.92 19.13 -29.08
N LEU A 18 -9.26 20.22 -29.77
CA LEU A 18 -8.90 20.43 -31.18
C LEU A 18 -7.38 20.61 -31.36
N CYS A 19 -6.70 21.30 -30.44
CA CYS A 19 -5.24 21.44 -30.43
C CYS A 19 -4.54 20.12 -30.12
N LEU A 20 -5.08 19.27 -29.22
CA LEU A 20 -4.59 17.91 -28.98
C LEU A 20 -4.75 17.02 -30.22
N VAL A 21 -5.89 17.06 -30.90
CA VAL A 21 -6.12 16.30 -32.14
C VAL A 21 -5.27 16.82 -33.32
N LEU A 22 -4.98 18.13 -33.36
CA LEU A 22 -4.05 18.71 -34.35
C LEU A 22 -2.57 18.43 -34.01
N ALA A 23 -2.20 18.33 -32.73
CA ALA A 23 -0.88 17.89 -32.29
C ALA A 23 -0.63 16.41 -32.63
N LEU A 24 -1.66 15.56 -32.49
CA LEU A 24 -1.62 14.13 -32.86
C LEU A 24 -1.57 13.88 -34.38
N THR A 25 -1.66 14.90 -35.23
CA THR A 25 -1.66 14.77 -36.70
C THR A 25 -0.51 15.49 -37.41
N LEU A 26 0.50 15.97 -36.67
CA LEU A 26 1.74 16.50 -37.21
C LEU A 26 2.94 15.63 -36.82
N PRO A 27 3.71 15.07 -37.77
CA PRO A 27 5.02 14.51 -37.44
C PRO A 27 5.94 15.66 -37.04
N VAL A 28 6.31 15.73 -35.75
CA VAL A 28 7.28 16.70 -35.24
C VAL A 28 8.68 16.31 -35.72
N PHE A 29 9.02 16.74 -36.93
CA PHE A 29 10.40 16.89 -37.37
C PHE A 29 10.97 18.17 -36.73
N ALA A 30 11.50 18.05 -35.52
CA ALA A 30 12.47 18.99 -34.99
C ALA A 30 13.86 18.62 -35.54
N GLU A 31 14.05 18.87 -36.83
CA GLU A 31 15.30 18.56 -37.54
C GLU A 31 16.36 19.62 -37.20
N GLY A 32 17.24 19.30 -36.24
CA GLY A 32 18.46 20.07 -36.03
C GLY A 32 19.42 19.83 -37.19
N GLU A 33 19.70 20.86 -37.99
CA GLU A 33 20.62 20.76 -39.13
C GLU A 33 22.03 20.30 -38.70
N SER A 34 22.33 19.03 -38.94
CA SER A 34 23.68 18.47 -38.95
C SER A 34 23.79 17.53 -40.16
N SER A 35 24.81 17.76 -40.99
CA SER A 35 24.82 17.28 -42.37
C SER A 35 25.16 15.79 -42.52
N ALA A 36 24.27 15.08 -43.23
CA ALA A 36 24.51 13.92 -44.09
C ALA A 36 25.04 12.62 -43.45
N ASP A 37 24.13 11.65 -43.27
CA ASP A 37 24.03 10.54 -44.23
C ASP A 37 22.57 10.05 -44.35
N THR A 38 22.05 9.86 -45.57
CA THR A 38 20.66 9.41 -45.80
C THR A 38 20.66 7.93 -46.19
N THR A 39 20.94 7.07 -45.22
CA THR A 39 20.70 5.63 -45.34
C THR A 39 19.19 5.39 -45.34
N GLU A 40 18.66 4.67 -46.34
CA GLU A 40 17.23 4.29 -46.34
C GLU A 40 16.92 3.47 -45.08
N LYS A 41 15.81 3.79 -44.40
CA LYS A 41 15.34 3.04 -43.23
C LYS A 41 14.91 1.64 -43.65
N GLU A 42 15.84 0.68 -43.57
CA GLU A 42 15.53 -0.72 -43.82
C GLU A 42 14.45 -1.20 -42.83
N THR A 43 13.31 -1.60 -43.38
CA THR A 43 12.21 -2.20 -42.63
C THR A 43 12.34 -3.72 -42.67
N TYR A 44 12.42 -4.35 -41.50
CA TYR A 44 12.51 -5.80 -41.34
C TYR A 44 11.14 -6.34 -40.91
N HIS A 45 10.53 -7.15 -41.77
CA HIS A 45 9.22 -7.73 -41.57
C HIS A 45 9.33 -9.12 -40.91
N ILE A 46 8.41 -9.42 -39.99
CA ILE A 46 8.34 -10.69 -39.26
C ILE A 46 6.93 -11.24 -39.40
N GLY A 47 6.76 -12.23 -40.30
CA GLY A 47 5.54 -13.01 -40.44
C GLY A 47 5.68 -14.45 -39.92
N THR A 48 6.90 -14.87 -39.52
CA THR A 48 7.21 -16.24 -39.13
C THR A 48 8.18 -16.33 -37.94
N MET A 49 8.22 -17.51 -37.31
CA MET A 49 9.15 -17.80 -36.21
C MET A 49 10.63 -17.68 -36.61
N ASP A 50 10.98 -18.19 -37.79
CA ASP A 50 12.37 -18.21 -38.27
C ASP A 50 12.91 -16.78 -38.47
N GLU A 51 12.07 -15.84 -38.88
CA GLU A 51 12.41 -14.41 -39.01
C GLU A 51 12.64 -13.74 -37.64
N LEU A 52 11.89 -14.12 -36.60
CA LEU A 52 12.08 -13.64 -35.23
C LEU A 52 13.36 -14.22 -34.59
N LEU A 53 13.64 -15.50 -34.81
CA LEU A 53 14.91 -16.13 -34.40
C LEU A 53 16.11 -15.49 -35.11
N GLN A 54 15.96 -15.19 -36.41
CA GLN A 54 16.98 -14.48 -37.19
C GLN A 54 17.20 -13.04 -36.69
N LEU A 55 16.14 -12.32 -36.28
CA LEU A 55 16.29 -11.02 -35.62
C LEU A 55 17.12 -11.14 -34.34
N ALA A 56 16.85 -12.12 -33.48
CA ALA A 56 17.60 -12.32 -32.24
C ALA A 56 19.09 -12.63 -32.49
N ASP A 57 19.40 -13.40 -33.55
CA ASP A 57 20.78 -13.64 -33.99
C ASP A 57 21.48 -12.37 -34.50
N TYR A 58 20.79 -11.51 -35.27
CA TYR A 58 21.33 -10.24 -35.76
C TYR A 58 21.54 -9.21 -34.66
N CYS A 59 20.59 -9.09 -33.74
CA CYS A 59 20.61 -8.23 -32.56
C CYS A 59 21.62 -8.68 -31.47
N ARG A 60 22.50 -9.66 -31.74
CA ARG A 60 23.74 -9.86 -30.98
C ARG A 60 24.74 -8.72 -31.17
N LEU A 61 24.64 -7.98 -32.27
CA LEU A 61 25.35 -6.72 -32.48
C LEU A 61 24.38 -5.57 -32.18
N ASP A 62 24.73 -4.76 -31.18
CA ASP A 62 23.95 -3.60 -30.68
C ASP A 62 23.59 -2.57 -31.77
N SER A 63 24.54 -2.29 -32.65
CA SER A 63 24.43 -1.40 -33.80
C SER A 63 23.66 -1.99 -34.98
N TRP A 64 23.24 -3.27 -34.94
CA TRP A 64 22.45 -3.84 -36.03
C TRP A 64 21.03 -3.29 -36.07
N SER A 65 20.36 -3.13 -34.93
CA SER A 65 19.00 -2.59 -34.91
C SER A 65 18.95 -1.06 -35.04
N GLU A 66 20.10 -0.39 -35.00
CA GLU A 66 20.21 1.07 -35.04
C GLU A 66 19.63 1.62 -36.35
N ASN A 67 18.76 2.64 -36.24
CA ASN A 67 18.04 3.26 -37.36
C ASN A 67 17.11 2.33 -38.19
N ARG A 68 16.97 1.04 -37.83
CA ARG A 68 16.06 0.09 -38.49
C ARG A 68 14.67 0.10 -37.85
N THR A 69 13.67 -0.31 -38.65
CA THR A 69 12.28 -0.53 -38.16
C THR A 69 11.93 -2.00 -38.31
N VAL A 70 11.53 -2.66 -37.24
CA VAL A 70 11.02 -4.03 -37.22
C VAL A 70 9.49 -3.98 -37.14
N MET A 71 8.81 -4.82 -37.93
CA MET A 71 7.34 -4.90 -37.96
C MET A 71 6.87 -6.34 -37.86
N LEU A 72 5.98 -6.65 -36.91
CA LEU A 72 5.22 -7.90 -36.92
C LEU A 72 4.09 -7.79 -37.94
N ASP A 73 3.99 -8.77 -38.84
CA ASP A 73 2.92 -8.88 -39.83
C ASP A 73 1.91 -10.02 -39.50
N ALA A 74 2.17 -10.80 -38.45
CA ALA A 74 1.31 -11.89 -37.98
C ALA A 74 1.53 -12.20 -36.49
N ASP A 75 0.55 -12.85 -35.87
CA ASP A 75 0.70 -13.43 -34.52
C ASP A 75 1.69 -14.61 -34.55
N LEU A 76 2.48 -14.78 -33.49
CA LEU A 76 3.57 -15.75 -33.39
C LEU A 76 3.41 -16.66 -32.17
N GLU A 77 3.85 -17.92 -32.27
CA GLU A 77 3.72 -18.93 -31.22
C GLU A 77 5.08 -19.59 -30.91
N LEU A 78 5.67 -19.22 -29.77
CA LEU A 78 7.03 -19.55 -29.35
C LEU A 78 7.19 -20.93 -28.67
N THR A 79 6.11 -21.66 -28.39
CA THR A 79 6.19 -22.93 -27.65
C THR A 79 7.15 -23.93 -28.32
N GLY A 80 8.24 -24.27 -27.62
CA GLY A 80 9.26 -25.21 -28.11
C GLY A 80 10.25 -24.64 -29.15
N SER A 81 10.21 -23.33 -29.44
CA SER A 81 11.10 -22.66 -30.41
C SER A 81 12.58 -22.60 -30.01
N GLY A 82 12.88 -22.64 -28.70
CA GLY A 82 14.22 -22.39 -28.17
C GLY A 82 14.62 -20.91 -28.14
N PHE A 83 13.69 -19.98 -28.40
CA PHE A 83 13.91 -18.54 -28.30
C PHE A 83 14.34 -18.12 -26.88
N SER A 84 15.43 -17.35 -26.79
CA SER A 84 16.06 -16.95 -25.53
C SER A 84 16.07 -15.43 -25.30
N GLY A 85 15.20 -14.68 -25.97
CA GLY A 85 15.20 -13.21 -25.97
C GLY A 85 16.10 -12.57 -27.02
N ILE A 86 15.76 -11.34 -27.41
CA ILE A 86 16.53 -10.48 -28.31
C ILE A 86 17.66 -9.80 -27.50
N PRO A 87 18.95 -10.01 -27.81
CA PRO A 87 20.04 -9.59 -26.91
C PRO A 87 20.19 -8.08 -26.70
N SER A 88 20.06 -7.26 -27.75
CA SER A 88 20.13 -5.80 -27.65
C SER A 88 19.33 -5.16 -28.77
N PHE A 89 18.46 -4.19 -28.45
CA PHE A 89 17.62 -3.52 -29.43
C PHE A 89 17.71 -2.00 -29.35
N SER A 90 18.11 -1.35 -30.44
CA SER A 90 18.34 0.10 -30.59
C SER A 90 17.46 0.76 -31.66
N GLY A 91 16.55 0.01 -32.29
CA GLY A 91 15.70 0.47 -33.39
C GLY A 91 14.27 0.83 -32.98
N VAL A 92 13.38 0.81 -33.97
CA VAL A 92 11.93 0.91 -33.76
C VAL A 92 11.30 -0.47 -33.93
N PHE A 93 10.54 -0.97 -32.96
CA PHE A 93 9.83 -2.25 -33.02
C PHE A 93 8.32 -2.02 -32.98
N LEU A 94 7.62 -2.42 -34.03
CA LEU A 94 6.18 -2.27 -34.18
C LEU A 94 5.51 -3.64 -34.05
N GLY A 95 4.87 -3.87 -32.90
CA GLY A 95 4.03 -5.07 -32.72
C GLY A 95 2.74 -5.02 -33.53
N GLN A 96 2.28 -3.82 -33.94
CA GLN A 96 1.06 -3.59 -34.74
C GLN A 96 -0.22 -4.21 -34.14
N GLY A 97 -0.25 -4.48 -32.84
CA GLY A 97 -1.35 -5.17 -32.16
C GLY A 97 -1.32 -6.70 -32.30
N HIS A 98 -0.28 -7.28 -32.91
CA HIS A 98 -0.07 -8.72 -32.96
C HIS A 98 0.36 -9.29 -31.60
N VAL A 99 0.04 -10.56 -31.40
CA VAL A 99 0.34 -11.29 -30.17
C VAL A 99 1.47 -12.28 -30.39
N ILE A 100 2.50 -12.22 -29.55
CA ILE A 100 3.54 -13.24 -29.43
C ILE A 100 3.18 -14.12 -28.23
N SER A 101 2.75 -15.36 -28.48
CA SER A 101 2.35 -16.33 -27.45
C SER A 101 3.41 -17.39 -27.20
N GLY A 102 3.29 -18.13 -26.09
CA GLY A 102 4.16 -19.28 -25.78
C GLY A 102 5.59 -18.93 -25.35
N LEU A 103 5.87 -17.68 -24.93
CA LEU A 103 7.19 -17.30 -24.45
C LEU A 103 7.58 -18.15 -23.22
N SER A 104 8.81 -18.68 -23.19
CA SER A 104 9.31 -19.48 -22.07
C SER A 104 10.80 -19.22 -21.85
N LEU A 105 11.11 -18.12 -21.16
CA LEU A 105 12.48 -17.78 -20.76
C LEU A 105 12.80 -18.49 -19.44
N VAL A 106 13.46 -19.65 -19.54
CA VAL A 106 13.79 -20.54 -18.40
C VAL A 106 15.26 -20.97 -18.36
N ASN A 107 16.11 -20.40 -19.21
CA ASN A 107 17.53 -20.70 -19.25
C ASN A 107 18.27 -19.91 -18.15
N ASP A 108 19.41 -20.44 -17.69
CA ASP A 108 20.30 -19.71 -16.77
C ASP A 108 20.66 -18.32 -17.28
N GLY A 109 20.47 -17.30 -16.44
CA GLY A 109 20.87 -15.94 -16.78
C GLY A 109 20.45 -14.88 -15.76
N SER A 110 21.04 -13.70 -15.92
CA SER A 110 20.63 -12.47 -15.23
C SER A 110 20.45 -11.35 -16.26
N VAL A 111 19.52 -10.44 -16.00
CA VAL A 111 18.86 -9.56 -16.98
C VAL A 111 18.19 -10.40 -18.07
N VAL A 112 16.90 -10.67 -17.89
CA VAL A 112 16.10 -11.56 -18.75
C VAL A 112 14.77 -10.89 -19.14
N GLY A 113 14.40 -11.00 -20.42
CA GLY A 113 13.11 -10.57 -20.96
C GLY A 113 13.01 -10.84 -22.46
N PHE A 114 11.85 -10.55 -23.08
CA PHE A 114 11.68 -10.71 -24.54
C PHE A 114 12.74 -9.93 -25.32
N PHE A 115 13.04 -8.70 -24.88
CA PHE A 115 14.31 -8.02 -25.08
C PHE A 115 15.16 -8.18 -23.82
N ARG A 116 16.46 -8.43 -23.97
CA ARG A 116 17.37 -8.39 -22.83
C ARG A 116 17.73 -6.94 -22.47
N TYR A 117 18.16 -6.17 -23.47
CA TYR A 117 18.40 -4.72 -23.34
C TYR A 117 17.64 -3.95 -24.41
N VAL A 118 16.83 -2.97 -23.98
CA VAL A 118 16.25 -1.94 -24.86
C VAL A 118 17.11 -0.68 -24.70
N GLN A 119 17.83 -0.31 -25.76
CA GLN A 119 18.87 0.72 -25.73
C GLN A 119 18.29 2.14 -25.75
N LYS A 120 19.11 3.12 -25.38
CA LYS A 120 18.75 4.54 -25.42
C LYS A 120 18.35 4.97 -26.83
N GLY A 121 17.16 5.56 -26.97
CA GLY A 121 16.58 5.97 -28.25
C GLY A 121 15.81 4.88 -29.00
N ALA A 122 15.83 3.63 -28.53
CA ALA A 122 14.95 2.59 -29.06
C ALA A 122 13.48 2.90 -28.75
N ASN A 123 12.57 2.45 -29.62
CA ASN A 123 11.13 2.64 -29.45
C ASN A 123 10.41 1.31 -29.74
N VAL A 124 9.90 0.65 -28.72
CA VAL A 124 9.08 -0.57 -28.84
C VAL A 124 7.64 -0.17 -28.56
N ARG A 125 6.73 -0.48 -29.50
CA ARG A 125 5.32 -0.13 -29.34
C ARG A 125 4.33 -1.13 -29.90
N ASP A 126 3.13 -1.09 -29.36
CA ASP A 126 1.96 -1.86 -29.81
C ASP A 126 2.20 -3.38 -29.77
N LEU A 127 2.97 -3.86 -28.78
CA LEU A 127 3.45 -5.25 -28.65
C LEU A 127 2.75 -5.97 -27.49
N VAL A 128 2.15 -7.12 -27.78
CA VAL A 128 1.58 -8.02 -26.76
C VAL A 128 2.39 -9.32 -26.69
N VAL A 129 2.86 -9.67 -25.49
CA VAL A 129 3.62 -10.90 -25.24
C VAL A 129 2.94 -11.74 -24.17
N ARG A 130 2.76 -13.03 -24.42
CA ARG A 130 2.18 -14.01 -23.49
C ARG A 130 3.15 -15.14 -23.17
N GLY A 131 3.31 -15.46 -21.89
CA GLY A 131 4.10 -16.62 -21.48
C GLY A 131 4.72 -16.50 -20.10
N ARG A 132 5.95 -16.99 -19.94
CA ARG A 132 6.66 -17.02 -18.66
C ARG A 132 8.11 -16.56 -18.79
N ALA A 133 8.53 -15.71 -17.86
CA ALA A 133 9.90 -15.30 -17.63
C ALA A 133 10.31 -15.78 -16.24
N MET A 134 10.92 -16.97 -16.17
CA MET A 134 11.32 -17.65 -14.93
C MET A 134 12.70 -18.31 -15.13
N PRO A 135 13.77 -17.51 -15.30
CA PRO A 135 15.12 -18.03 -15.49
C PRO A 135 15.65 -18.74 -14.24
N THR A 136 16.56 -19.68 -14.46
CA THR A 136 17.35 -20.35 -13.41
C THR A 136 18.71 -19.65 -13.22
N GLY A 137 19.54 -20.17 -12.32
CA GLY A 137 20.82 -19.55 -11.96
C GLY A 137 20.62 -18.29 -11.11
N SER A 138 21.41 -17.24 -11.33
CA SER A 138 21.39 -16.04 -10.49
C SER A 138 20.13 -15.18 -10.61
N ARG A 139 19.41 -15.25 -11.74
CA ARG A 139 18.04 -14.72 -11.95
C ARG A 139 17.75 -13.33 -11.36
N THR A 140 18.76 -12.46 -11.31
CA THR A 140 18.75 -11.23 -10.49
C THR A 140 17.80 -10.17 -11.01
N THR A 141 17.71 -10.02 -12.32
CA THR A 141 16.88 -8.99 -12.98
C THR A 141 16.00 -9.63 -14.05
N VAL A 142 14.67 -9.53 -13.92
CA VAL A 142 13.70 -10.20 -14.80
C VAL A 142 12.55 -9.25 -15.16
N GLY A 143 12.20 -9.18 -16.45
CA GLY A 143 11.01 -8.49 -16.93
C GLY A 143 10.35 -9.24 -18.09
N GLY A 144 9.03 -9.20 -18.20
CA GLY A 144 8.30 -9.92 -19.26
C GLY A 144 8.61 -9.42 -20.67
N ILE A 145 8.71 -8.10 -20.85
CA ILE A 145 9.05 -7.45 -22.13
C ILE A 145 10.54 -7.12 -22.21
N ALA A 146 11.13 -6.54 -21.17
CA ALA A 146 12.54 -6.13 -21.17
C ALA A 146 13.26 -6.52 -19.87
N GLY A 147 14.48 -7.06 -19.96
CA GLY A 147 15.32 -7.22 -18.78
C GLY A 147 15.74 -5.85 -18.21
N SER A 148 16.24 -4.97 -19.08
CA SER A 148 16.54 -3.57 -18.74
C SER A 148 16.14 -2.63 -19.88
N ASN A 149 15.60 -1.46 -19.53
CA ASN A 149 15.12 -0.44 -20.46
C ASN A 149 15.84 0.90 -20.28
N ALA A 150 16.47 1.38 -21.35
CA ALA A 150 16.96 2.75 -21.50
C ALA A 150 16.23 3.52 -22.63
N GLY A 151 15.30 2.88 -23.34
CA GLY A 151 14.51 3.46 -24.43
C GLY A 151 13.04 3.65 -24.06
N THR A 152 12.16 3.68 -25.05
CA THR A 152 10.72 3.85 -24.86
C THR A 152 9.98 2.54 -25.10
N LEU A 153 9.20 2.10 -24.11
CA LEU A 153 8.14 1.11 -24.25
C LEU A 153 6.80 1.85 -24.22
N HIS A 154 6.01 1.78 -25.29
CA HIS A 154 4.72 2.48 -25.39
C HIS A 154 3.60 1.54 -25.82
N ASN A 155 2.50 1.49 -25.06
CA ASN A 155 1.36 0.60 -25.36
C ASN A 155 1.79 -0.88 -25.51
N CYS A 156 2.65 -1.35 -24.59
CA CYS A 156 3.12 -2.73 -24.53
C CYS A 156 2.39 -3.51 -23.43
N ARG A 157 2.08 -4.78 -23.67
CA ARG A 157 1.37 -5.65 -22.73
C ARG A 157 2.10 -6.97 -22.49
N PHE A 158 2.27 -7.33 -21.21
CA PHE A 158 2.69 -8.67 -20.81
C PHE A 158 1.54 -9.43 -20.14
N GLU A 159 1.33 -10.68 -20.53
CA GLU A 159 0.34 -11.56 -19.92
C GLU A 159 0.99 -12.89 -19.48
N GLY A 160 1.08 -13.15 -18.18
CA GLY A 160 1.61 -14.41 -17.65
C GLY A 160 2.40 -14.26 -16.35
N VAL A 161 3.52 -14.98 -16.24
CA VAL A 161 4.29 -15.06 -14.98
C VAL A 161 5.71 -14.54 -15.16
N SER A 162 6.10 -13.58 -14.31
CA SER A 162 7.48 -13.14 -14.11
C SER A 162 7.98 -13.61 -12.74
N SER A 163 9.12 -14.29 -12.67
CA SER A 163 9.76 -14.70 -11.42
C SER A 163 11.29 -14.58 -11.52
N GLY A 164 11.92 -14.02 -10.50
CA GLY A 164 13.36 -13.86 -10.37
C GLY A 164 13.77 -13.86 -8.89
N ALA A 165 15.06 -13.62 -8.60
CA ALA A 165 15.55 -13.59 -7.22
C ALA A 165 15.34 -12.22 -6.56
N SER A 166 15.78 -11.13 -7.21
CA SER A 166 15.83 -9.80 -6.60
C SER A 166 14.93 -8.80 -7.32
N ILE A 167 15.34 -8.31 -8.50
CA ILE A 167 14.66 -7.27 -9.28
C ILE A 167 13.71 -7.90 -10.29
N VAL A 168 12.40 -7.77 -10.10
CA VAL A 168 11.39 -8.44 -10.92
C VAL A 168 10.25 -7.51 -11.30
N GLY A 169 10.06 -7.30 -12.60
CA GLY A 169 8.92 -6.56 -13.13
C GLY A 169 8.01 -7.37 -14.04
N GLY A 170 6.74 -6.97 -14.13
CA GLY A 170 5.83 -7.49 -15.14
C GLY A 170 6.25 -7.11 -16.57
N ILE A 171 6.61 -5.85 -16.80
CA ILE A 171 7.09 -5.36 -18.11
C ILE A 171 8.62 -5.32 -18.16
N VAL A 172 9.26 -4.68 -17.18
CA VAL A 172 10.71 -4.39 -17.19
C VAL A 172 11.36 -4.80 -15.87
N GLY A 173 12.54 -5.43 -15.88
CA GLY A 173 13.33 -5.58 -14.65
C GLY A 173 13.75 -4.22 -14.09
N THR A 174 14.73 -3.58 -14.72
CA THR A 174 15.22 -2.24 -14.35
C THR A 174 14.90 -1.20 -15.43
N ASN A 175 14.14 -0.15 -15.09
CA ASN A 175 13.93 1.02 -15.94
C ASN A 175 14.97 2.10 -15.60
N LEU A 176 15.95 2.30 -16.49
CA LEU A 176 17.08 3.22 -16.29
C LEU A 176 16.64 4.69 -16.47
N ALA A 177 17.50 5.64 -16.10
CA ALA A 177 17.16 7.07 -16.09
C ALA A 177 16.73 7.69 -17.44
N SER A 178 17.09 7.09 -18.59
CA SER A 178 16.55 7.51 -19.90
C SER A 178 15.38 6.66 -20.39
N GLY A 179 14.98 5.66 -19.61
CA GLY A 179 13.90 4.72 -19.90
C GLY A 179 12.51 5.31 -19.64
N VAL A 180 11.62 5.14 -20.60
CA VAL A 180 10.22 5.55 -20.52
C VAL A 180 9.32 4.33 -20.72
N ILE A 181 8.42 4.09 -19.78
CA ILE A 181 7.36 3.08 -19.86
C ILE A 181 6.02 3.83 -19.87
N GLU A 182 5.29 3.81 -20.98
CA GLU A 182 4.06 4.59 -21.15
C GLU A 182 2.90 3.72 -21.63
N SER A 183 1.74 3.88 -21.00
CA SER A 183 0.50 3.16 -21.38
C SER A 183 0.65 1.63 -21.41
N CYS A 184 1.55 1.08 -20.59
CA CYS A 184 1.82 -0.35 -20.56
C CYS A 184 0.88 -1.09 -19.59
N THR A 185 0.70 -2.39 -19.77
CA THR A 185 -0.20 -3.20 -18.92
C THR A 185 0.36 -4.59 -18.61
N THR A 186 0.34 -4.99 -17.34
CA THR A 186 0.69 -6.36 -16.90
C THR A 186 -0.55 -7.07 -16.36
N THR A 187 -0.73 -8.34 -16.74
CA THR A 187 -1.75 -9.23 -16.15
C THR A 187 -1.16 -10.61 -15.86
N GLY A 188 -1.51 -11.23 -14.72
CA GLY A 188 -0.98 -12.54 -14.32
C GLY A 188 -0.37 -12.51 -12.92
N SER A 189 0.88 -12.94 -12.76
CA SER A 189 1.59 -12.91 -11.46
C SER A 189 3.05 -12.47 -11.58
N VAL A 190 3.55 -11.78 -10.55
CA VAL A 190 4.96 -11.36 -10.41
C VAL A 190 5.50 -11.79 -9.04
N TYR A 191 6.67 -12.43 -9.01
CA TYR A 191 7.28 -13.01 -7.79
C TYR A 191 8.79 -12.71 -7.69
N GLY A 192 9.29 -12.45 -6.48
CA GLY A 192 10.70 -12.20 -6.19
C GLY A 192 10.95 -11.98 -4.70
N ALA A 193 12.17 -11.59 -4.31
CA ALA A 193 12.51 -11.33 -2.91
C ALA A 193 12.70 -9.84 -2.55
N HIS A 194 13.31 -9.01 -3.41
CA HIS A 194 13.66 -7.63 -3.03
C HIS A 194 12.91 -6.54 -3.79
N PHE A 195 13.17 -6.33 -5.09
CA PHE A 195 12.59 -5.20 -5.83
C PHE A 195 11.53 -5.69 -6.82
N ILE A 196 10.31 -5.90 -6.33
CA ILE A 196 9.23 -6.54 -7.10
C ILE A 196 8.14 -5.53 -7.46
N GLY A 197 7.86 -5.35 -8.75
CA GLY A 197 6.75 -4.50 -9.18
C GLY A 197 5.90 -5.03 -10.34
N GLY A 198 4.62 -4.69 -10.33
CA GLY A 198 3.69 -5.10 -11.38
C GLY A 198 4.07 -4.59 -12.78
N ILE A 199 4.77 -3.45 -12.90
CA ILE A 199 5.29 -2.91 -14.17
C ILE A 199 6.82 -3.00 -14.24
N ALA A 200 7.52 -2.47 -13.23
CA ALA A 200 8.98 -2.47 -13.14
C ALA A 200 9.47 -3.05 -11.81
N GLY A 201 10.63 -3.70 -11.76
CA GLY A 201 11.27 -4.00 -10.47
C GLY A 201 11.86 -2.72 -9.86
N GLU A 202 12.76 -2.08 -10.59
CA GLU A 202 13.35 -0.78 -10.25
C GLU A 202 12.94 0.30 -11.27
N ASN A 203 12.69 1.51 -10.79
CA ASN A 203 12.46 2.68 -11.64
C ASN A 203 13.36 3.87 -11.29
N HIS A 204 14.27 4.21 -12.20
CA HIS A 204 15.02 5.48 -12.20
C HIS A 204 14.60 6.42 -13.33
N GLY A 205 13.76 5.94 -14.26
CA GLY A 205 13.25 6.69 -15.40
C GLY A 205 11.82 7.21 -15.18
N ILE A 206 10.98 7.11 -16.22
CA ILE A 206 9.58 7.52 -16.17
C ILE A 206 8.66 6.30 -16.40
N ILE A 207 7.69 6.12 -15.51
CA ILE A 207 6.52 5.26 -15.73
C ILE A 207 5.27 6.15 -15.76
N ALA A 208 4.52 6.11 -16.87
CA ALA A 208 3.35 6.96 -17.07
C ALA A 208 2.14 6.16 -17.59
N ASN A 209 0.93 6.54 -17.14
CA ASN A 209 -0.35 6.04 -17.66
C ASN A 209 -0.48 4.49 -17.69
N SER A 210 0.30 3.78 -16.87
CA SER A 210 0.45 2.31 -16.94
C SER A 210 -0.41 1.63 -15.88
N THR A 211 -0.92 0.43 -16.19
CA THR A 211 -1.88 -0.30 -15.35
C THR A 211 -1.37 -1.69 -14.98
N ASN A 212 -1.29 -1.99 -13.68
CA ASN A 212 -1.11 -3.36 -13.21
C ASN A 212 -2.45 -4.01 -12.85
N THR A 213 -2.68 -5.23 -13.33
CA THR A 213 -3.71 -6.14 -12.81
C THR A 213 -3.15 -7.53 -12.51
N ALA A 214 -1.82 -7.67 -12.41
CA ALA A 214 -1.17 -8.88 -11.95
C ALA A 214 -1.05 -8.90 -10.42
N ASN A 215 -1.16 -10.08 -9.83
CA ASN A 215 -0.89 -10.26 -8.40
C ASN A 215 0.62 -10.20 -8.17
N VAL A 216 1.04 -9.38 -7.22
CA VAL A 216 2.46 -9.18 -6.90
C VAL A 216 2.76 -9.82 -5.55
N ASN A 217 3.54 -10.90 -5.57
CA ASN A 217 4.05 -11.62 -4.40
C ASN A 217 2.99 -12.13 -3.40
N THR A 218 1.87 -12.67 -3.89
CA THR A 218 0.71 -13.09 -3.08
C THR A 218 0.74 -14.57 -2.63
N THR A 219 1.89 -15.25 -2.66
CA THR A 219 2.02 -16.68 -2.28
C THR A 219 3.41 -16.99 -1.75
N VAL A 220 3.50 -17.81 -0.69
CA VAL A 220 4.77 -18.17 -0.02
C VAL A 220 5.59 -19.22 -0.79
N GLU A 221 4.95 -20.12 -1.54
CA GLU A 221 5.50 -21.41 -1.99
C GLU A 221 6.47 -21.38 -3.20
N GLN A 222 7.20 -20.28 -3.48
CA GLN A 222 8.15 -20.23 -4.61
C GLN A 222 9.58 -19.73 -4.27
N ASN A 223 9.82 -19.35 -3.01
CA ASN A 223 11.16 -19.10 -2.51
C ASN A 223 11.68 -20.36 -1.80
N ASP A 224 12.09 -21.37 -2.57
CA ASP A 224 12.95 -22.46 -2.06
C ASP A 224 14.26 -21.80 -1.59
N ILE A 225 14.39 -21.59 -0.28
CA ILE A 225 15.61 -21.06 0.35
C ILE A 225 16.70 -22.12 0.26
N ASP A 226 17.66 -21.93 -0.64
CA ASP A 226 18.84 -22.79 -0.69
C ASP A 226 19.78 -22.45 0.47
N LEU A 227 19.61 -23.19 1.57
CA LEU A 227 20.43 -23.13 2.78
C LEU A 227 21.93 -23.34 2.52
N SER A 228 22.34 -23.77 1.32
CA SER A 228 23.75 -23.93 0.94
C SER A 228 24.39 -22.69 0.29
N GLU A 229 23.61 -21.66 -0.07
CA GLU A 229 24.11 -20.40 -0.64
C GLU A 229 24.26 -19.27 0.42
N LEU A 230 23.77 -19.48 1.64
CA LEU A 230 23.86 -18.53 2.76
C LEU A 230 25.32 -18.10 3.05
N THR A 231 25.59 -16.81 2.94
CA THR A 231 26.85 -16.19 3.35
C THR A 231 26.79 -15.75 4.82
N LEU A 232 27.93 -15.34 5.37
CA LEU A 232 27.95 -14.74 6.70
C LEU A 232 27.22 -13.38 6.72
N GLY A 233 27.24 -12.62 5.62
CA GLY A 233 26.56 -11.32 5.52
C GLY A 233 25.06 -11.44 5.74
N ASP A 234 24.43 -12.41 5.07
CA ASP A 234 23.00 -12.74 5.16
C ASP A 234 22.58 -13.34 6.53
N LEU A 235 23.52 -13.42 7.49
CA LEU A 235 23.34 -13.90 8.85
C LEU A 235 23.68 -12.84 9.93
N ILE A 236 24.23 -11.68 9.53
CA ILE A 236 24.51 -10.52 10.41
C ILE A 236 23.90 -9.21 9.90
N GLY A 237 23.33 -9.18 8.69
CA GLY A 237 22.36 -8.16 8.30
C GLY A 237 21.05 -8.32 9.08
N THR A 238 20.28 -7.23 9.17
CA THR A 238 18.90 -7.21 9.66
C THR A 238 17.93 -7.94 8.73
N GLU A 239 18.25 -7.99 7.44
CA GLU A 239 17.63 -8.86 6.44
C GLU A 239 17.87 -10.35 6.75
N ASN A 240 16.84 -11.08 7.20
CA ASN A 240 16.89 -12.55 7.15
C ASN A 240 16.61 -13.01 5.73
N VAL A 241 17.13 -14.18 5.33
CA VAL A 241 16.90 -14.78 3.99
C VAL A 241 15.45 -15.28 3.76
N ALA A 242 14.52 -14.90 4.64
CA ALA A 242 13.06 -15.06 4.49
C ALA A 242 12.31 -13.71 4.40
N ASP A 243 12.99 -12.58 4.58
CA ASP A 243 12.42 -11.25 4.57
C ASP A 243 12.34 -10.75 3.12
N ILE A 244 11.12 -10.67 2.60
CA ILE A 244 10.82 -10.07 1.30
C ILE A 244 10.74 -8.55 1.50
N THR A 245 11.39 -7.74 0.67
CA THR A 245 11.37 -6.27 0.73
C THR A 245 10.66 -5.66 -0.50
N ASP A 246 10.60 -4.32 -0.54
CA ASP A 246 10.24 -3.43 -1.67
C ASP A 246 9.28 -4.00 -2.73
N ILE A 247 8.05 -4.27 -2.30
CA ILE A 247 6.98 -4.81 -3.14
C ILE A 247 6.01 -3.70 -3.54
N GLY A 248 5.83 -3.45 -4.84
CA GLY A 248 4.88 -2.46 -5.33
C GLY A 248 3.90 -2.95 -6.42
N GLY A 249 2.72 -2.35 -6.47
CA GLY A 249 1.78 -2.60 -7.57
C GLY A 249 2.28 -2.14 -8.95
N ILE A 250 3.16 -1.13 -9.01
CA ILE A 250 3.75 -0.60 -10.24
C ILE A 250 5.27 -0.76 -10.26
N ALA A 251 5.98 -0.31 -9.23
CA ALA A 251 7.44 -0.42 -9.09
C ALA A 251 7.81 -1.03 -7.74
N GLY A 252 8.84 -1.88 -7.64
CA GLY A 252 9.39 -2.27 -6.34
C GLY A 252 10.02 -1.07 -5.64
N GLN A 253 11.07 -0.51 -6.23
CA GLN A 253 11.69 0.74 -5.81
C GLN A 253 11.57 1.83 -6.90
N SER A 254 11.34 3.09 -6.52
CA SER A 254 11.32 4.23 -7.45
C SER A 254 12.06 5.48 -6.98
N GLY A 255 13.26 5.68 -7.49
CA GLY A 255 13.95 6.98 -7.51
C GLY A 255 13.58 7.85 -8.72
N GLY A 256 12.84 7.30 -9.69
CA GLY A 256 12.33 8.02 -10.87
C GLY A 256 10.93 8.60 -10.68
N VAL A 257 10.27 8.88 -11.81
CA VAL A 257 8.90 9.42 -11.86
C VAL A 257 7.88 8.29 -12.10
N ILE A 258 6.79 8.26 -11.32
CA ILE A 258 5.59 7.46 -11.59
C ILE A 258 4.38 8.40 -11.67
N ARG A 259 3.71 8.48 -12.82
CA ARG A 259 2.57 9.41 -13.02
C ARG A 259 1.34 8.73 -13.60
N ALA A 260 0.17 9.05 -13.06
CA ALA A 260 -1.14 8.60 -13.56
C ALA A 260 -1.22 7.06 -13.74
N CYS A 261 -0.51 6.31 -12.91
CA CYS A 261 -0.47 4.85 -12.95
C CYS A 261 -1.53 4.25 -12.03
N MET A 262 -1.93 3.01 -12.31
CA MET A 262 -3.10 2.41 -11.67
C MET A 262 -2.85 0.95 -11.30
N ASN A 263 -3.00 0.60 -10.03
CA ASN A 263 -2.95 -0.79 -9.58
C ASN A 263 -4.35 -1.35 -9.30
N ARG A 264 -4.58 -2.59 -9.72
CA ARG A 264 -5.76 -3.41 -9.38
C ARG A 264 -5.41 -4.80 -8.85
N GLY A 265 -4.14 -5.22 -8.96
CA GLY A 265 -3.71 -6.52 -8.44
C GLY A 265 -3.44 -6.45 -6.94
N THR A 266 -3.63 -7.56 -6.24
CA THR A 266 -3.22 -7.66 -4.83
C THR A 266 -1.69 -7.61 -4.73
N VAL A 267 -1.18 -6.89 -3.73
CA VAL A 267 0.26 -6.70 -3.49
C VAL A 267 0.63 -7.26 -2.11
N GLY A 268 1.66 -8.09 -2.07
CA GLY A 268 2.17 -8.73 -0.86
C GLY A 268 1.33 -9.91 -0.36
N TYR A 269 1.72 -10.43 0.80
CA TYR A 269 1.08 -11.57 1.45
C TYR A 269 0.99 -11.32 2.96
N GLN A 270 -0.02 -11.90 3.61
CA GLN A 270 -0.26 -11.68 5.04
C GLN A 270 0.98 -12.03 5.89
N HIS A 271 1.36 -11.12 6.78
CA HIS A 271 2.48 -11.28 7.73
C HIS A 271 3.88 -11.40 7.10
N MET A 272 4.00 -11.07 5.81
CA MET A 272 5.25 -11.05 5.04
C MET A 272 5.38 -9.72 4.29
N GLY A 273 6.61 -9.37 3.88
CA GLY A 273 6.87 -8.13 3.15
C GLY A 273 7.20 -6.94 4.04
N TYR A 274 8.35 -6.33 3.80
CA TYR A 274 8.73 -4.99 4.22
C TYR A 274 8.50 -4.05 3.03
N ASN A 275 8.29 -2.76 3.29
CA ASN A 275 8.10 -1.71 2.27
C ASN A 275 7.11 -2.14 1.17
N VAL A 276 5.86 -2.41 1.56
CA VAL A 276 4.84 -2.93 0.64
C VAL A 276 3.83 -1.84 0.31
N GLY A 277 3.76 -1.44 -0.96
CA GLY A 277 2.85 -0.38 -1.40
C GLY A 277 1.98 -0.71 -2.61
N GLY A 278 0.79 -0.10 -2.66
CA GLY A 278 -0.13 -0.28 -3.79
C GLY A 278 0.39 0.23 -5.15
N ILE A 279 1.39 1.13 -5.16
CA ILE A 279 2.06 1.67 -6.37
C ILE A 279 3.57 1.44 -6.32
N ALA A 280 4.25 1.85 -5.25
CA ALA A 280 5.68 1.66 -5.04
C ALA A 280 5.97 0.95 -3.70
N GLY A 281 6.96 0.08 -3.62
CA GLY A 281 7.44 -0.42 -2.33
C GLY A 281 8.16 0.68 -1.55
N SER A 282 9.31 1.11 -2.08
CA SER A 282 10.08 2.28 -1.61
C SER A 282 10.14 3.39 -2.65
N GLN A 283 10.21 4.65 -2.20
CA GLN A 283 10.31 5.81 -3.09
C GLN A 283 11.12 6.98 -2.52
N THR A 284 12.04 7.46 -3.36
CA THR A 284 12.82 8.71 -3.21
C THR A 284 12.54 9.73 -4.34
N GLY A 285 11.89 9.28 -5.43
CA GLY A 285 11.57 10.09 -6.61
C GLY A 285 10.26 10.88 -6.51
N TYR A 286 9.46 10.88 -7.58
CA TYR A 286 8.19 11.62 -7.66
C TYR A 286 7.02 10.70 -8.05
N ILE A 287 5.94 10.73 -7.28
CA ILE A 287 4.70 9.99 -7.60
C ILE A 287 3.52 10.97 -7.66
N GLU A 288 2.83 11.01 -8.79
CA GLU A 288 1.74 11.96 -9.03
C GLU A 288 0.51 11.30 -9.65
N GLY A 289 -0.69 11.58 -9.12
CA GLY A 289 -1.95 11.22 -9.78
C GLY A 289 -2.22 9.71 -9.86
N CYS A 290 -1.52 8.90 -9.08
CA CYS A 290 -1.61 7.44 -9.12
C CYS A 290 -2.77 6.92 -8.27
N VAL A 291 -3.35 5.78 -8.67
CA VAL A 291 -4.55 5.22 -8.03
C VAL A 291 -4.39 3.74 -7.71
N ASN A 292 -4.56 3.37 -6.44
CA ASN A 292 -4.60 1.97 -6.02
C ASN A 292 -6.02 1.49 -5.73
N TYR A 293 -6.40 0.37 -6.32
CA TYR A 293 -7.62 -0.40 -6.01
C TYR A 293 -7.32 -1.79 -5.44
N GLY A 294 -6.08 -2.26 -5.51
CA GLY A 294 -5.68 -3.58 -5.04
C GLY A 294 -5.49 -3.62 -3.53
N THR A 295 -5.76 -4.77 -2.91
CA THR A 295 -5.46 -4.97 -1.49
C THR A 295 -3.95 -5.07 -1.28
N VAL A 296 -3.46 -4.45 -0.21
CA VAL A 296 -2.05 -4.44 0.21
C VAL A 296 -1.93 -5.25 1.51
N TYR A 297 -0.97 -6.18 1.55
CA TYR A 297 -0.61 -6.96 2.74
C TYR A 297 0.88 -6.83 3.05
N ALA A 298 1.20 -6.33 4.23
CA ALA A 298 2.58 -6.12 4.70
C ALA A 298 2.81 -6.77 6.06
N ARG A 299 4.07 -7.02 6.40
CA ARG A 299 4.54 -7.21 7.78
C ARG A 299 4.94 -5.86 8.39
N LYS A 300 5.70 -5.05 7.67
CA LYS A 300 6.23 -3.74 8.09
C LYS A 300 6.08 -2.76 6.92
N GLU A 301 5.84 -1.48 7.19
CA GLU A 301 5.65 -0.42 6.19
C GLU A 301 4.61 -0.78 5.10
N GLY A 302 3.35 -0.96 5.49
CA GLY A 302 2.25 -1.23 4.55
C GLY A 302 1.53 0.04 4.13
N GLY A 303 1.53 0.39 2.85
CA GLY A 303 0.89 1.61 2.35
C GLY A 303 0.00 1.47 1.12
N GLY A 304 -1.06 2.27 1.05
CA GLY A 304 -1.98 2.23 -0.10
C GLY A 304 -1.37 2.72 -1.41
N ILE A 305 -0.33 3.55 -1.37
CA ILE A 305 0.41 4.05 -2.55
C ILE A 305 1.89 3.68 -2.44
N VAL A 306 2.58 4.03 -1.36
CA VAL A 306 4.00 3.73 -1.12
C VAL A 306 4.13 2.91 0.15
N GLY A 307 4.98 1.89 0.23
CA GLY A 307 5.30 1.23 1.50
C GLY A 307 6.07 2.19 2.42
N GLN A 308 7.27 2.57 1.98
CA GLN A 308 8.14 3.55 2.65
C GLN A 308 8.48 4.73 1.74
N MET A 309 8.26 5.94 2.23
CA MET A 309 8.76 7.17 1.62
C MET A 309 10.07 7.57 2.28
N GLU A 310 11.15 7.56 1.51
CA GLU A 310 12.49 7.93 1.97
C GLU A 310 12.80 9.40 1.63
N PRO A 311 13.49 10.14 2.52
CA PRO A 311 13.84 11.53 2.25
C PRO A 311 14.96 11.69 1.23
N SER A 312 14.71 12.46 0.19
CA SER A 312 15.77 12.92 -0.71
C SER A 312 16.69 13.86 0.06
N SER A 313 17.97 13.50 0.14
CA SER A 313 19.01 14.30 0.78
C SER A 313 19.88 14.97 -0.26
N THR A 314 19.77 16.30 -0.39
CA THR A 314 20.50 17.08 -1.40
C THR A 314 21.61 17.88 -0.70
N LEU A 315 22.87 17.65 -1.10
CA LEU A 315 24.01 18.42 -0.60
C LEU A 315 24.00 19.82 -1.24
N GLU A 316 23.41 20.80 -0.55
CA GLU A 316 23.60 22.19 -0.94
C GLU A 316 24.94 22.70 -0.42
N TYR A 317 25.87 22.95 -1.34
CA TYR A 317 26.95 23.88 -1.08
C TYR A 317 26.35 25.25 -0.80
N THR A 318 26.54 25.76 0.43
CA THR A 318 26.11 27.12 0.79
C THR A 318 26.77 28.13 -0.15
N LYS A 319 25.99 28.61 -1.13
CA LYS A 319 26.55 29.28 -2.32
C LYS A 319 26.97 30.75 -2.07
N ASP A 320 26.85 31.20 -0.83
CA ASP A 320 26.96 32.61 -0.50
C ASP A 320 28.34 32.96 0.10
N THR A 321 28.83 32.27 1.14
CA THR A 321 30.01 32.77 1.91
C THR A 321 31.27 33.04 1.07
N LEU A 322 31.69 32.12 0.18
CA LEU A 322 32.89 32.33 -0.66
C LEU A 322 32.62 33.25 -1.86
N GLN A 323 31.38 33.29 -2.36
CA GLN A 323 30.98 34.12 -3.48
C GLN A 323 30.80 35.58 -3.05
N GLU A 324 30.10 35.82 -1.93
CA GLU A 324 30.05 37.10 -1.22
C GLU A 324 31.45 37.59 -0.87
N LEU A 325 32.33 36.74 -0.31
CA LEU A 325 33.71 37.13 -0.03
C LEU A 325 34.46 37.57 -1.31
N SER A 326 34.22 36.91 -2.44
CA SER A 326 34.80 37.28 -3.75
C SER A 326 34.28 38.63 -4.27
N ASP A 327 32.97 38.89 -4.12
CA ASP A 327 32.32 40.14 -4.53
C ASP A 327 32.65 41.31 -3.60
N GLU A 328 32.77 41.06 -2.30
CA GLU A 328 33.25 42.01 -1.30
C GLU A 328 34.73 42.35 -1.52
N MET A 329 35.55 41.39 -1.91
CA MET A 329 36.95 41.60 -2.32
C MET A 329 37.04 42.39 -3.64
N GLY A 330 36.14 42.15 -4.61
CA GLY A 330 36.03 42.97 -5.82
C GLY A 330 35.65 44.42 -5.52
N THR A 331 34.74 44.61 -4.56
CA THR A 331 34.35 45.93 -4.03
C THR A 331 35.53 46.60 -3.33
N LEU A 332 36.25 45.89 -2.46
CA LEU A 332 37.44 46.38 -1.78
C LEU A 332 38.54 46.79 -2.77
N GLN A 333 38.83 45.96 -3.79
CA GLN A 333 39.82 46.27 -4.81
C GLN A 333 39.46 47.54 -5.59
N THR A 334 38.17 47.77 -5.86
CA THR A 334 37.67 49.00 -6.49
C THR A 334 37.90 50.24 -5.61
N LEU A 335 37.65 50.13 -4.30
CA LEU A 335 37.90 51.21 -3.34
C LEU A 335 39.41 51.50 -3.19
N VAL A 336 40.25 50.46 -3.10
CA VAL A 336 41.71 50.61 -2.98
C VAL A 336 42.31 51.21 -4.26
N ASN A 337 41.83 50.82 -5.45
CA ASN A 337 42.25 51.45 -6.70
C ASN A 337 41.95 52.95 -6.73
N ARG A 338 40.74 53.36 -6.31
CA ARG A 338 40.37 54.78 -6.22
C ARG A 338 41.25 55.54 -5.22
N ALA A 339 41.53 54.94 -4.06
CA ALA A 339 42.43 55.52 -3.07
C ALA A 339 43.87 55.67 -3.59
N CYS A 340 44.40 54.70 -4.36
CA CYS A 340 45.70 54.83 -5.03
C CYS A 340 45.72 56.04 -5.98
N ASP A 341 44.68 56.18 -6.83
CA ASP A 341 44.58 57.29 -7.78
C ASP A 341 44.53 58.66 -7.06
N ASP A 342 43.73 58.79 -6.00
CA ASP A 342 43.63 60.01 -5.19
C ASP A 342 44.90 60.30 -4.35
N ALA A 343 45.61 59.26 -3.89
CA ALA A 343 46.85 59.38 -3.13
C ALA A 343 48.07 59.73 -3.99
N SER A 344 48.08 59.33 -5.26
CA SER A 344 49.18 59.52 -6.21
C SER A 344 49.67 60.97 -6.34
N THR A 345 48.78 61.93 -6.06
CA THR A 345 49.03 63.37 -6.15
C THR A 345 49.41 63.99 -4.80
N ALA A 346 49.22 63.27 -3.69
CA ALA A 346 49.25 63.83 -2.33
C ALA A 346 50.48 63.41 -1.50
N SER A 347 50.90 62.14 -1.53
CA SER A 347 52.09 61.67 -0.78
C SER A 347 52.67 60.37 -1.35
N SER A 348 54.00 60.32 -1.49
CA SER A 348 54.73 59.12 -1.92
C SER A 348 54.58 57.96 -0.94
N ASP A 349 54.64 58.26 0.36
CA ASP A 349 54.67 57.24 1.40
C ASP A 349 53.28 56.60 1.56
N LEU A 350 52.23 57.39 1.36
CA LEU A 350 50.85 56.93 1.36
C LEU A 350 50.51 56.13 0.09
N SER A 351 51.05 56.55 -1.07
CA SER A 351 50.97 55.77 -2.31
C SER A 351 51.63 54.41 -2.15
N ASN A 352 52.85 54.34 -1.57
CA ASN A 352 53.54 53.08 -1.30
C ASN A 352 52.74 52.16 -0.35
N GLN A 353 52.06 52.71 0.67
CA GLN A 353 51.21 51.93 1.58
C GLN A 353 49.93 51.42 0.91
N LEU A 354 49.32 52.21 0.01
CA LEU A 354 48.14 51.81 -0.75
C LEU A 354 48.49 50.81 -1.87
N ASP A 355 49.66 50.93 -2.50
CA ASP A 355 50.17 49.93 -3.45
C ASP A 355 50.48 48.59 -2.76
N ALA A 356 50.98 48.62 -1.52
CA ALA A 356 51.12 47.43 -0.68
C ALA A 356 49.75 46.81 -0.35
N LEU A 357 48.75 47.62 0.02
CA LEU A 357 47.38 47.15 0.25
C LEU A 357 46.77 46.54 -1.02
N LYS A 358 46.90 47.22 -2.16
CA LYS A 358 46.43 46.76 -3.48
C LYS A 358 47.07 45.43 -3.87
N SER A 359 48.35 45.26 -3.59
CA SER A 359 49.06 44.00 -3.81
C SER A 359 48.48 42.89 -2.92
N SER A 360 48.28 43.16 -1.62
CA SER A 360 47.68 42.20 -0.68
C SER A 360 46.23 41.83 -1.03
N VAL A 361 45.42 42.78 -1.50
CA VAL A 361 44.03 42.55 -1.98
C VAL A 361 44.03 41.68 -3.23
N THR A 362 44.95 41.92 -4.15
CA THR A 362 45.11 41.08 -5.35
C THR A 362 45.57 39.66 -4.98
N SER A 363 46.51 39.52 -4.03
CA SER A 363 46.94 38.21 -3.53
C SER A 363 45.82 37.43 -2.83
N SER A 364 45.01 38.10 -1.99
CA SER A 364 43.86 37.46 -1.33
C SER A 364 42.80 37.01 -2.33
N ARG A 365 42.48 37.87 -3.31
CA ARG A 365 41.55 37.51 -4.38
C ARG A 365 42.05 36.29 -5.16
N ASN A 366 43.32 36.28 -5.56
CA ASN A 366 43.91 35.13 -6.24
C ASN A 366 43.92 33.86 -5.35
N ALA A 367 44.09 33.98 -4.03
CA ALA A 367 43.98 32.85 -3.11
C ALA A 367 42.54 32.32 -3.00
N ILE A 368 41.53 33.19 -3.05
CA ILE A 368 40.11 32.81 -3.09
C ILE A 368 39.73 32.18 -4.44
N GLU A 369 40.16 32.75 -5.56
CA GLU A 369 39.93 32.19 -6.90
C GLU A 369 40.62 30.82 -7.05
N ASN A 370 41.85 30.67 -6.53
CA ASN A 370 42.52 29.37 -6.47
C ASN A 370 41.80 28.40 -5.52
N LEU A 371 41.26 28.86 -4.37
CA LEU A 371 40.52 28.00 -3.46
C LEU A 371 39.22 27.48 -4.09
N LEU A 372 38.47 28.34 -4.79
CA LEU A 372 37.29 27.96 -5.58
C LEU A 372 37.65 26.92 -6.64
N GLN A 373 38.67 27.20 -7.47
CA GLN A 373 39.12 26.29 -8.53
C GLN A 373 39.64 24.95 -7.97
N GLN A 374 40.41 24.96 -6.88
CA GLN A 374 40.96 23.74 -6.26
C GLN A 374 39.89 22.89 -5.57
N THR A 375 38.78 23.50 -5.14
CA THR A 375 37.59 22.78 -4.64
C THR A 375 36.76 22.20 -5.78
N GLU A 376 36.57 22.95 -6.88
CA GLU A 376 35.87 22.47 -8.09
C GLU A 376 36.62 21.30 -8.77
N ASP A 377 37.93 21.43 -8.94
CA ASP A 377 38.79 20.39 -9.56
C ASP A 377 39.21 19.28 -8.58
N GLY A 378 38.85 19.38 -7.30
CA GLY A 378 39.45 18.59 -6.21
C GLY A 378 38.72 17.32 -5.81
N ILE A 379 37.53 17.06 -6.36
CA ILE A 379 36.67 15.94 -5.98
C ILE A 379 36.93 14.76 -6.92
N SER A 380 37.60 13.72 -6.42
CA SER A 380 37.78 12.46 -7.13
C SER A 380 36.90 11.37 -6.53
N ILE A 381 36.02 10.78 -7.35
CA ILE A 381 35.24 9.59 -7.00
C ILE A 381 35.97 8.37 -7.58
N SER A 382 36.38 7.44 -6.71
CA SER A 382 37.10 6.21 -7.05
C SER A 382 36.61 5.04 -6.18
N SER A 383 36.97 3.79 -6.47
CA SER A 383 36.74 2.69 -5.52
C SER A 383 37.95 2.48 -4.60
N GLN A 384 37.69 2.11 -3.34
CA GLN A 384 38.72 1.63 -2.42
C GLN A 384 38.36 0.26 -1.85
N THR A 385 39.36 -0.62 -1.77
CA THR A 385 39.21 -1.94 -1.14
C THR A 385 39.54 -1.85 0.36
N VAL A 386 38.53 -1.94 1.22
CA VAL A 386 38.70 -2.05 2.67
C VAL A 386 39.02 -3.51 3.03
N LYS A 387 40.02 -3.72 3.89
CA LYS A 387 40.46 -5.03 4.37
C LYS A 387 40.09 -5.24 5.83
N THR A 388 39.09 -6.07 6.08
CA THR A 388 38.63 -6.42 7.43
C THR A 388 39.31 -7.70 7.90
N ASP A 389 40.05 -7.65 9.01
CA ASP A 389 40.73 -8.81 9.60
C ASP A 389 39.76 -9.61 10.50
N LEU A 390 39.47 -10.85 10.10
CA LEU A 390 38.51 -11.75 10.75
C LEU A 390 39.16 -12.66 11.81
N SER A 391 40.46 -12.48 12.09
CA SER A 391 41.22 -13.37 12.99
C SER A 391 40.68 -13.41 14.42
N GLN A 392 40.25 -12.27 14.97
CA GLN A 392 39.61 -12.22 16.30
C GLN A 392 38.23 -12.86 16.31
N PHE A 393 37.42 -12.63 15.27
CA PHE A 393 36.10 -13.25 15.14
C PHE A 393 36.19 -14.78 15.11
N LYS A 394 37.10 -15.34 14.31
CA LYS A 394 37.41 -16.79 14.30
C LYS A 394 37.82 -17.33 15.67
N GLN A 395 38.65 -16.58 16.40
CA GLN A 395 39.13 -16.95 17.73
C GLN A 395 37.97 -16.99 18.73
N ASN A 396 37.08 -16.00 18.68
CA ASN A 396 35.90 -15.91 19.54
C ASN A 396 34.91 -17.05 19.24
N LEU A 397 34.65 -17.36 17.96
CA LEU A 397 33.80 -18.48 17.55
C LEU A 397 34.28 -19.82 18.14
N LYS A 398 35.60 -20.07 18.08
CA LYS A 398 36.23 -21.27 18.67
C LYS A 398 36.13 -21.30 20.20
N ASN A 399 36.18 -20.14 20.85
CA ASN A 399 36.07 -20.01 22.30
C ASN A 399 34.63 -20.17 22.82
N THR A 400 33.60 -20.01 21.98
CA THR A 400 32.18 -20.14 22.37
C THR A 400 31.81 -21.60 22.72
N THR A 401 32.51 -22.58 22.16
CA THR A 401 32.43 -23.99 22.61
C THR A 401 33.39 -24.22 23.78
N GLY A 402 32.94 -23.88 24.99
CA GLY A 402 33.73 -24.00 26.22
C GLY A 402 34.34 -25.39 26.43
N ASP A 403 35.50 -25.43 27.10
CA ASP A 403 36.18 -26.69 27.44
C ASP A 403 35.34 -27.48 28.46
N PRO A 404 34.89 -28.71 28.14
CA PRO A 404 34.06 -29.51 29.03
C PRO A 404 34.77 -29.98 30.31
N GLU A 405 36.08 -29.76 30.46
CA GLU A 405 36.83 -30.04 31.70
C GLU A 405 37.03 -28.81 32.63
N ASP A 406 36.61 -27.59 32.27
CA ASP A 406 36.71 -26.41 33.16
C ASP A 406 35.43 -26.19 34.02
N PRO A 407 35.50 -26.38 35.36
CA PRO A 407 34.36 -26.18 36.25
C PRO A 407 33.97 -24.70 36.47
N ASN A 408 34.63 -23.72 35.85
CA ASN A 408 34.31 -22.28 35.95
C ASN A 408 33.69 -21.67 34.67
N ALA A 409 33.31 -22.48 33.68
CA ALA A 409 32.85 -22.01 32.36
C ALA A 409 31.53 -21.19 32.31
N THR A 410 30.93 -20.82 33.45
CA THR A 410 29.75 -19.95 33.55
C THR A 410 30.06 -18.55 34.08
N LYS A 411 31.20 -17.97 33.67
CA LYS A 411 31.41 -16.52 33.71
C LYS A 411 31.34 -15.91 32.32
N GLN A 412 30.13 -15.47 31.99
CA GLN A 412 29.86 -14.51 30.93
C GLN A 412 30.77 -13.28 31.12
N PRO A 413 31.36 -12.71 30.05
CA PRO A 413 32.05 -11.43 30.16
C PRO A 413 31.02 -10.31 30.41
N ASP A 414 31.24 -9.49 31.44
CA ASP A 414 30.45 -8.28 31.66
C ASP A 414 30.56 -7.37 30.43
N GLY A 415 29.43 -7.01 29.82
CA GLY A 415 29.37 -6.07 28.70
C GLY A 415 28.38 -6.41 27.57
N ALA A 416 27.83 -7.63 27.50
CA ALA A 416 26.80 -7.96 26.53
C ALA A 416 25.43 -7.43 26.95
N VAL A 417 25.04 -6.27 26.41
CA VAL A 417 23.63 -5.82 26.43
C VAL A 417 22.88 -6.73 25.46
N ILE A 418 22.00 -7.58 25.98
CA ILE A 418 20.99 -8.29 25.20
C ILE A 418 19.65 -7.65 25.59
N ASP A 419 19.02 -6.96 24.63
CA ASP A 419 17.66 -6.46 24.80
C ASP A 419 16.68 -7.64 24.86
N PRO A 420 15.87 -7.79 25.92
CA PRO A 420 14.99 -8.94 26.07
C PRO A 420 13.52 -8.58 25.81
N ILE A 421 13.05 -8.66 24.55
CA ILE A 421 11.65 -9.00 24.18
C ILE A 421 11.65 -9.79 22.85
N TYR A 422 12.30 -10.97 22.84
CA TYR A 422 11.88 -12.09 21.99
C TYR A 422 11.63 -13.30 22.91
N SER A 423 10.37 -13.48 23.31
CA SER A 423 9.93 -14.69 24.01
C SER A 423 8.59 -15.14 23.43
N THR A 424 8.66 -16.14 22.56
CA THR A 424 7.50 -16.85 22.03
C THR A 424 6.83 -17.64 23.15
N GLY A 425 5.73 -17.12 23.69
CA GLY A 425 4.93 -17.82 24.68
C GLY A 425 4.12 -18.96 24.06
N ASP A 426 4.61 -20.20 24.15
CA ASP A 426 3.79 -21.39 23.94
C ASP A 426 2.91 -21.66 25.18
N LEU A 427 1.61 -21.86 24.93
CA LEU A 427 0.58 -22.08 25.93
C LEU A 427 0.39 -23.56 26.20
N THR A 428 1.14 -24.15 27.15
CA THR A 428 0.70 -25.42 27.75
C THR A 428 0.72 -25.47 29.28
N ASN A 429 -0.43 -25.95 29.79
CA ASN A 429 -0.69 -26.58 31.07
C ASN A 429 -1.04 -25.71 32.30
N ARG A 430 -2.34 -25.75 32.64
CA ARG A 430 -2.88 -25.39 33.96
C ARG A 430 -2.46 -26.42 35.00
N ASN A 431 -2.23 -25.99 36.26
CA ASN A 431 -3.07 -26.39 37.41
C ASN A 431 -2.49 -25.91 38.76
N ASN A 432 -3.30 -25.11 39.47
CA ASN A 432 -3.64 -25.19 40.89
C ASN A 432 -2.59 -25.22 42.03
N ASP A 433 -3.06 -24.65 43.15
CA ASP A 433 -2.64 -24.79 44.55
C ASP A 433 -1.31 -24.10 44.96
N ASP A 434 -1.10 -23.63 46.20
CA ASP A 434 -1.96 -23.06 47.26
C ASP A 434 -1.02 -22.53 48.38
N ASN A 435 -1.43 -21.53 49.17
CA ASN A 435 -0.69 -20.93 50.32
C ASN A 435 0.63 -20.20 49.96
N GLY A 436 1.00 -19.04 50.50
CA GLY A 436 0.70 -18.49 51.82
C GLY A 436 1.95 -18.55 52.72
N ASP A 437 2.36 -17.37 53.19
CA ASP A 437 3.08 -17.09 54.46
C ASP A 437 4.63 -17.07 54.51
N ASP A 438 5.11 -15.87 54.88
CA ASP A 438 6.24 -15.49 55.76
C ASP A 438 7.67 -16.09 55.68
N SER A 439 8.61 -15.12 55.78
CA SER A 439 9.80 -15.07 56.67
C SER A 439 11.23 -15.20 56.11
N ASP A 440 12.03 -14.24 56.56
CA ASP A 440 13.49 -14.05 56.49
C ASP A 440 14.35 -15.33 56.55
N SER A 441 15.45 -15.37 55.78
CA SER A 441 16.80 -15.33 56.38
C SER A 441 17.96 -15.19 55.37
N ASP A 442 18.89 -14.32 55.75
CA ASP A 442 20.24 -14.02 55.25
C ASP A 442 21.04 -15.11 54.49
N ILE A 443 21.93 -14.66 53.60
CA ILE A 443 23.40 -14.97 53.67
C ILE A 443 24.25 -14.00 52.81
N ASP A 444 25.21 -13.37 53.48
CA ASP A 444 26.46 -12.68 53.09
C ASP A 444 26.70 -12.09 51.68
N LEU A 445 26.86 -10.76 51.66
CA LEU A 445 27.65 -9.98 50.69
C LEU A 445 29.06 -9.67 51.27
N PRO A 446 30.16 -9.85 50.51
CA PRO A 446 31.45 -9.24 50.82
C PRO A 446 31.68 -7.91 50.05
N ASP A 447 32.30 -6.97 50.77
CA ASP A 447 32.55 -5.55 50.47
C ASP A 447 33.68 -5.30 49.44
N ILE A 448 33.47 -4.34 48.51
CA ILE A 448 34.53 -3.61 47.78
C ILE A 448 34.17 -2.11 47.62
N SER A 449 34.32 -1.34 48.71
CA SER A 449 34.83 0.04 48.77
C SER A 449 34.60 1.03 47.61
N LEU A 450 33.76 2.04 47.86
CA LEU A 450 33.72 3.32 47.12
C LEU A 450 34.87 4.27 47.55
N PRO A 451 35.39 5.14 46.67
CA PRO A 451 36.18 6.31 47.06
C PRO A 451 35.28 7.48 47.50
N ASP A 452 35.67 8.09 48.61
CA ASP A 452 35.02 9.23 49.27
C ASP A 452 35.36 10.58 48.59
N ILE A 453 34.37 11.47 48.45
CA ILE A 453 34.58 12.91 48.26
C ILE A 453 33.69 13.65 49.25
N GLY A 454 34.24 13.90 50.44
CA GLY A 454 33.53 14.48 51.56
C GLY A 454 33.11 15.95 51.35
N ILE A 455 31.95 16.29 51.93
CA ILE A 455 31.48 17.66 52.10
C ILE A 455 32.18 18.29 53.31
N ASP A 456 32.70 19.51 53.15
CA ASP A 456 33.01 20.40 54.28
C ASP A 456 31.88 21.44 54.42
N THR A 457 31.34 21.59 55.64
CA THR A 457 30.38 22.65 55.99
C THR A 457 30.92 23.48 57.15
N GLY A 458 31.27 24.74 56.88
CA GLY A 458 31.87 25.66 57.85
C GLY A 458 31.28 27.07 57.86
N ASP A 459 30.33 27.28 58.78
CA ASP A 459 30.04 28.52 59.53
C ASP A 459 29.27 29.72 58.91
N ILE A 460 27.94 29.69 59.11
CA ILE A 460 27.02 30.72 59.62
C ILE A 460 27.39 32.23 59.48
N GLY A 461 26.53 33.02 58.84
CA GLY A 461 26.50 34.50 58.96
C GLY A 461 25.17 35.14 58.51
N LYS A 462 24.64 36.10 59.28
CA LYS A 462 23.36 36.81 59.02
C LYS A 462 23.59 38.15 58.30
N ASP A 463 22.65 38.59 57.46
CA ASP A 463 21.91 39.88 57.57
C ASP A 463 21.37 40.45 56.21
N ILE A 464 20.04 40.73 56.16
CA ILE A 464 19.40 42.00 55.67
C ILE A 464 19.53 42.40 54.16
N PRO A 465 18.48 42.92 53.45
CA PRO A 465 17.01 42.80 53.59
C PRO A 465 16.24 42.66 52.23
N VAL A 466 14.90 42.71 52.31
CA VAL A 466 13.90 42.84 51.21
C VAL A 466 13.72 44.31 50.76
N PRO A 467 13.33 44.55 49.49
CA PRO A 467 12.15 45.39 49.18
C PRO A 467 11.23 44.68 48.15
N GLU A 468 9.96 44.35 48.42
CA GLU A 468 8.75 45.19 48.57
C GLU A 468 8.25 45.94 47.31
N SER A 469 7.27 45.30 46.65
CA SER A 469 5.99 45.84 46.11
C SER A 469 5.93 47.10 45.23
N GLN A 470 5.25 46.97 44.07
CA GLN A 470 4.07 47.72 43.56
C GLN A 470 3.88 47.33 42.07
N ALA A 471 2.75 46.90 41.53
CA ALA A 471 1.31 47.22 41.69
C ALA A 471 0.92 48.59 41.11
N GLU A 472 0.23 48.57 39.96
CA GLU A 472 -0.72 49.52 39.33
C GLU A 472 -0.59 49.41 37.78
N GLU A 473 -1.55 48.85 37.05
CA GLU A 473 -2.88 49.36 36.64
C GLU A 473 -2.89 49.87 35.16
N THR A 474 -3.64 49.14 34.33
CA THR A 474 -4.36 49.57 33.09
C THR A 474 -5.11 50.90 33.29
N PRO A 475 -5.49 51.72 32.26
CA PRO A 475 -6.32 51.23 31.10
C PRO A 475 -6.40 52.07 29.78
N THR A 476 -7.05 51.51 28.73
CA THR A 476 -7.95 52.19 27.71
C THR A 476 -7.39 53.35 26.83
N GLN A 477 -7.91 53.75 25.65
CA GLN A 477 -9.03 53.33 24.77
C GLN A 477 -8.88 53.93 23.34
N ASP A 478 -9.59 53.33 22.38
CA ASP A 478 -10.37 53.92 21.27
C ASP A 478 -9.78 54.75 20.08
N GLU A 479 -10.22 54.27 18.91
CA GLU A 479 -10.81 54.98 17.75
C GLU A 479 -9.98 55.73 16.67
N ALA A 480 -10.05 55.13 15.46
CA ALA A 480 -10.35 55.74 14.15
C ALA A 480 -9.37 56.74 13.47
N VAL A 481 -9.23 56.59 12.14
CA VAL A 481 -9.69 57.56 11.11
C VAL A 481 -9.37 57.08 9.68
N THR A 482 -10.16 57.57 8.71
CA THR A 482 -10.23 57.23 7.27
C THR A 482 -9.09 57.76 6.36
N ALA A 483 -9.05 57.23 5.12
CA ALA A 483 -8.13 57.51 4.01
C ALA A 483 -8.14 58.97 3.45
N PRO A 484 -7.19 59.31 2.55
CA PRO A 484 -7.62 59.68 1.18
C PRO A 484 -6.66 59.38 -0.02
N GLU A 485 -7.30 59.02 -1.14
CA GLU A 485 -7.10 59.35 -2.59
C GLU A 485 -5.74 59.44 -3.35
N GLN A 486 -5.74 58.70 -4.48
CA GLN A 486 -5.14 58.83 -5.83
C GLN A 486 -4.43 60.14 -6.29
N PRO A 487 -3.44 60.05 -7.22
CA PRO A 487 -3.68 60.00 -8.70
C PRO A 487 -2.66 59.12 -9.50
N ALA A 488 -2.73 58.85 -10.83
CA ALA A 488 -3.76 58.86 -11.89
C ALA A 488 -3.24 58.15 -13.19
N ASP A 489 -4.07 58.06 -14.24
CA ASP A 489 -3.85 57.39 -15.57
C ASP A 489 -3.05 58.26 -16.60
N PRO A 490 -2.45 57.75 -17.71
CA PRO A 490 -3.24 57.40 -18.91
C PRO A 490 -2.74 56.25 -19.84
N ALA A 491 -3.69 55.55 -20.49
CA ALA A 491 -3.50 54.74 -21.70
C ALA A 491 -3.23 55.60 -22.98
N PRO A 492 -3.02 55.05 -24.22
CA PRO A 492 -4.15 54.47 -25.00
C PRO A 492 -3.85 53.45 -26.15
N ALA A 493 -4.95 52.91 -26.72
CA ALA A 493 -5.16 52.57 -28.15
C ALA A 493 -4.48 51.29 -28.75
N GLU A 494 -5.09 50.55 -29.71
CA GLU A 494 -6.39 50.73 -30.38
C GLU A 494 -7.03 49.42 -30.89
N GLN A 495 -8.33 49.52 -31.19
CA GLN A 495 -9.25 48.55 -31.82
C GLN A 495 -9.12 48.61 -33.39
N PRO A 496 -10.04 48.16 -34.29
CA PRO A 496 -11.41 47.59 -34.15
C PRO A 496 -11.81 46.40 -35.10
N ALA A 497 -13.09 45.98 -34.97
CA ALA A 497 -14.03 45.58 -36.06
C ALA A 497 -13.87 44.21 -36.78
N GLU A 498 -14.93 43.53 -37.28
CA GLU A 498 -16.39 43.81 -37.38
C GLU A 498 -17.18 42.47 -37.41
N ALA A 499 -18.35 42.34 -36.74
CA ALA A 499 -19.71 42.23 -37.30
C ALA A 499 -19.88 41.24 -38.50
N ALA A 500 -20.81 40.27 -38.58
CA ALA A 500 -22.29 40.30 -38.52
C ALA A 500 -22.80 38.89 -39.00
N ASP A 501 -24.08 38.46 -39.00
CA ASP A 501 -25.32 38.71 -38.23
C ASP A 501 -26.39 37.65 -38.69
N THR A 502 -27.59 37.60 -38.08
CA THR A 502 -28.84 36.92 -38.48
C THR A 502 -29.05 35.40 -38.23
N ALA A 503 -30.24 35.09 -37.70
CA ALA A 503 -30.93 33.79 -37.67
C ALA A 503 -32.17 33.88 -38.59
N PRO A 504 -33.22 33.00 -38.56
CA PRO A 504 -33.38 31.64 -38.02
C PRO A 504 -34.01 30.65 -39.05
N VAL A 505 -34.44 29.44 -38.62
CA VAL A 505 -35.73 28.74 -38.96
C VAL A 505 -35.60 27.20 -38.86
N THR A 506 -36.67 26.58 -38.35
CA THR A 506 -36.94 25.15 -38.08
C THR A 506 -37.32 24.31 -39.30
N GLU A 507 -37.11 22.97 -39.27
CA GLU A 507 -38.18 21.97 -39.47
C GLU A 507 -37.77 20.48 -39.25
N ASN A 508 -38.72 19.72 -38.67
CA ASN A 508 -39.09 18.29 -38.89
C ASN A 508 -38.22 17.08 -38.44
N ALA A 509 -38.85 16.26 -37.60
CA ALA A 509 -38.68 14.79 -37.40
C ALA A 509 -39.55 14.02 -38.46
N PRO A 510 -39.74 12.66 -38.49
CA PRO A 510 -39.46 11.65 -37.45
C PRO A 510 -39.03 10.20 -37.89
N ALA A 511 -38.80 9.34 -36.88
CA ALA A 511 -39.10 7.89 -36.77
C ALA A 511 -38.46 6.80 -37.69
N GLY A 512 -38.06 5.68 -37.09
CA GLY A 512 -37.84 4.39 -37.79
C GLY A 512 -37.06 3.33 -37.00
N GLN A 513 -37.77 2.31 -36.47
CA GLN A 513 -37.34 1.06 -35.79
C GLN A 513 -36.21 0.28 -36.51
N SER A 514 -35.47 -0.67 -35.91
CA SER A 514 -35.93 -1.78 -35.05
C SER A 514 -34.82 -2.47 -34.22
N ALA A 515 -35.21 -3.24 -33.19
CA ALA A 515 -34.32 -3.97 -32.27
C ALA A 515 -34.21 -5.48 -32.56
N GLU A 516 -33.17 -6.10 -31.96
CA GLU A 516 -33.10 -7.49 -31.45
C GLU A 516 -33.15 -8.70 -32.43
N PRO A 517 -32.72 -9.93 -32.03
CA PRO A 517 -32.47 -10.39 -30.65
C PRO A 517 -31.11 -11.07 -30.35
N GLU A 518 -30.96 -11.40 -29.07
CA GLU A 518 -29.95 -12.25 -28.44
C GLU A 518 -30.11 -13.74 -28.81
N THR A 519 -29.08 -14.56 -28.53
CA THR A 519 -29.23 -16.00 -28.26
C THR A 519 -28.20 -16.45 -27.22
N GLU A 520 -28.65 -17.33 -26.31
CA GLU A 520 -27.96 -17.76 -25.09
C GLU A 520 -26.69 -18.60 -25.32
N ARG A 521 -25.87 -18.74 -24.28
CA ARG A 521 -25.02 -19.93 -24.11
C ARG A 521 -24.93 -20.36 -22.64
N GLU A 522 -25.19 -21.64 -22.43
CA GLU A 522 -25.48 -22.25 -21.12
C GLU A 522 -24.24 -22.48 -20.24
N ALA A 523 -24.48 -22.57 -18.93
CA ALA A 523 -23.49 -22.94 -17.93
C ALA A 523 -23.42 -24.46 -17.71
N HIS A 524 -22.21 -25.01 -17.77
CA HIS A 524 -21.74 -26.26 -17.15
C HIS A 524 -20.22 -26.14 -17.03
N GLY A 525 -19.51 -26.62 -16.01
CA GLY A 525 -19.90 -27.45 -14.87
C GLY A 525 -18.62 -28.11 -14.36
N GLN A 526 -18.19 -27.76 -13.15
CA GLN A 526 -16.92 -28.17 -12.55
C GLN A 526 -16.93 -29.68 -12.20
N PRO A 527 -15.84 -30.43 -12.44
CA PRO A 527 -15.63 -31.73 -11.84
C PRO A 527 -14.45 -31.73 -10.84
N ASP A 528 -14.76 -31.94 -9.57
CA ASP A 528 -13.89 -32.65 -8.63
C ASP A 528 -14.23 -34.16 -8.73
N PRO A 529 -13.27 -35.09 -8.64
CA PRO A 529 -13.18 -35.84 -7.38
C PRO A 529 -11.79 -36.45 -7.03
N ASN A 530 -11.55 -36.61 -5.73
CA ASN A 530 -10.62 -37.62 -5.17
C ASN A 530 -11.27 -39.03 -5.15
N THR A 531 -10.62 -40.06 -5.70
CA THR A 531 -10.58 -41.45 -5.15
C THR A 531 -9.63 -42.39 -5.92
N ASP A 532 -9.11 -43.41 -5.21
CA ASP A 532 -8.09 -44.36 -5.69
C ASP A 532 -8.54 -45.41 -6.73
N ALA A 533 -7.55 -45.94 -7.49
CA ALA A 533 -7.20 -47.37 -7.61
C ALA A 533 -7.00 -47.98 -9.03
N ASP A 534 -5.80 -48.55 -9.19
CA ASP A 534 -5.48 -49.88 -9.79
C ASP A 534 -5.21 -50.10 -11.30
N SER A 535 -4.20 -50.96 -11.55
CA SER A 535 -3.87 -51.71 -12.80
C SER A 535 -3.42 -50.96 -14.08
N ASP A 536 -2.55 -51.47 -14.97
CA ASP A 536 -1.55 -52.58 -15.01
C ASP A 536 -0.69 -52.42 -16.32
N THR A 537 0.33 -53.28 -16.52
CA THR A 537 1.16 -53.57 -17.72
C THR A 537 2.49 -52.79 -17.88
N THR A 538 3.67 -53.31 -17.46
CA THR A 538 4.55 -54.42 -17.97
C THR A 538 5.45 -54.03 -19.17
N ILE A 539 6.72 -54.46 -19.38
CA ILE A 539 7.75 -55.30 -18.69
C ILE A 539 9.14 -54.89 -19.29
N GLY A 540 10.23 -54.64 -18.53
CA GLY A 540 11.29 -55.59 -18.08
C GLY A 540 12.64 -55.40 -18.84
N PRO A 541 13.74 -56.14 -18.56
CA PRO A 541 13.99 -57.14 -17.51
C PRO A 541 15.26 -56.89 -16.63
N GLN A 542 15.40 -57.67 -15.56
CA GLN A 542 16.60 -57.76 -14.69
C GLN A 542 17.69 -58.69 -15.27
N PRO A 543 18.93 -58.66 -14.76
CA PRO A 543 19.46 -59.89 -14.15
C PRO A 543 20.29 -59.70 -12.86
N THR A 544 20.21 -60.67 -11.96
CA THR A 544 21.13 -60.88 -10.81
C THR A 544 22.39 -61.66 -11.23
N PRO A 545 23.46 -61.67 -10.41
CA PRO A 545 23.63 -62.80 -9.48
C PRO A 545 24.33 -62.48 -8.14
N ASP A 546 23.75 -62.97 -7.03
CA ASP A 546 24.25 -64.05 -6.12
C ASP A 546 25.76 -64.12 -5.71
N PRO A 547 26.14 -64.82 -4.62
CA PRO A 547 26.18 -64.25 -3.26
C PRO A 547 27.56 -64.49 -2.59
N ASN A 548 28.02 -63.62 -1.69
CA ASN A 548 29.11 -63.99 -0.77
C ASN A 548 29.11 -63.25 0.57
N GLN A 549 28.80 -64.05 1.60
CA GLN A 549 29.36 -64.08 2.95
C GLN A 549 28.77 -63.22 4.09
N ASP A 550 28.31 -64.00 5.08
CA ASP A 550 28.18 -63.79 6.53
C ASP A 550 27.13 -62.82 7.09
N ASP A 551 25.97 -63.44 7.41
CA ASP A 551 25.11 -63.06 8.53
C ASP A 551 25.92 -63.07 9.85
N GLY A 552 25.83 -61.99 10.64
CA GLY A 552 26.79 -61.78 11.73
C GLY A 552 26.31 -61.05 13.00
N GLY A 553 25.01 -61.08 13.34
CA GLY A 553 24.53 -60.83 14.71
C GLY A 553 24.64 -59.40 15.29
N TYR A 554 23.52 -58.90 15.82
CA TYR A 554 23.47 -57.67 16.62
C TYR A 554 24.47 -57.66 17.77
N ILE A 555 25.35 -56.64 17.80
CA ILE A 555 25.93 -56.10 19.03
C ILE A 555 25.47 -54.64 19.11
N VAL A 556 24.82 -54.27 20.21
CA VAL A 556 24.57 -52.87 20.56
C VAL A 556 25.86 -52.33 21.16
N GLU A 557 26.70 -51.70 20.35
CA GLU A 557 27.66 -50.74 20.88
C GLU A 557 26.90 -49.46 21.26
N LYS A 558 27.19 -48.93 22.45
CA LYS A 558 26.71 -47.60 22.83
C LYS A 558 27.42 -46.59 21.92
N PRO A 559 26.74 -45.57 21.39
CA PRO A 559 27.44 -44.47 20.73
C PRO A 559 28.37 -43.82 21.75
N GLU A 560 29.66 -43.68 21.40
CA GLU A 560 30.53 -42.75 22.10
C GLU A 560 30.01 -41.33 21.87
N ASN A 561 30.04 -40.51 22.92
CA ASN A 561 29.50 -39.16 22.91
C ASN A 561 30.44 -38.24 22.10
N ARG A 562 30.31 -38.25 20.77
CA ARG A 562 31.00 -37.30 19.89
C ARG A 562 30.27 -35.97 19.93
N ASP A 563 30.97 -34.94 20.38
CA ASP A 563 30.48 -33.58 20.44
C ASP A 563 30.40 -32.96 19.03
N PHE A 564 29.26 -33.19 18.37
CA PHE A 564 28.93 -32.66 17.06
C PHE A 564 28.99 -31.12 17.00
N GLY A 565 28.82 -30.42 18.14
CA GLY A 565 28.88 -28.97 18.19
C GLY A 565 30.29 -28.44 17.93
N LYS A 566 31.31 -29.08 18.51
CA LYS A 566 32.70 -28.65 18.36
C LYS A 566 33.28 -28.92 16.97
N GLU A 567 33.03 -30.10 16.41
CA GLU A 567 33.46 -30.43 15.04
C GLU A 567 32.82 -29.51 13.98
N LEU A 568 31.56 -29.08 14.22
CA LEU A 568 30.86 -28.12 13.38
C LEU A 568 31.44 -26.70 13.50
N VAL A 569 31.66 -26.20 14.72
CA VAL A 569 32.19 -24.85 14.97
C VAL A 569 33.65 -24.71 14.52
N ASP A 570 34.49 -25.72 14.72
CA ASP A 570 35.86 -25.74 14.18
C ASP A 570 35.84 -25.77 12.65
N GLY A 571 34.95 -26.56 12.03
CA GLY A 571 34.75 -26.60 10.58
C GLY A 571 34.32 -25.26 9.98
N ILE A 572 33.40 -24.55 10.63
CA ILE A 572 32.94 -23.20 10.22
C ILE A 572 34.08 -22.18 10.39
N SER A 573 34.79 -22.19 11.53
CA SER A 573 35.91 -21.28 11.81
C SER A 573 37.09 -21.45 10.85
N ASP A 574 37.35 -22.68 10.38
CA ASP A 574 38.40 -22.97 9.41
C ASP A 574 37.99 -22.63 7.95
N ALA A 575 36.69 -22.58 7.65
CA ALA A 575 36.16 -22.22 6.33
C ALA A 575 36.12 -20.69 6.07
N ILE A 576 35.96 -19.88 7.11
CA ILE A 576 36.01 -18.40 7.02
C ILE A 576 37.39 -17.94 6.50
N PRO A 577 37.52 -16.93 5.62
CA PRO A 577 38.84 -16.38 5.23
C PRO A 577 39.44 -15.52 6.37
N ASN A 578 40.76 -15.33 6.40
CA ASN A 578 41.38 -14.49 7.44
C ASN A 578 41.11 -12.98 7.24
N SER A 579 40.73 -12.57 6.04
CA SER A 579 40.25 -11.22 5.75
C SER A 579 39.23 -11.22 4.61
N VAL A 580 38.38 -10.21 4.56
CA VAL A 580 37.51 -9.90 3.41
C VAL A 580 37.88 -8.53 2.85
N ASP A 581 37.82 -8.44 1.52
CA ASP A 581 38.17 -7.29 0.70
C ASP A 581 36.86 -6.71 0.14
N VAL A 582 36.40 -5.56 0.66
CA VAL A 582 35.14 -4.90 0.22
C VAL A 582 35.47 -3.65 -0.60
N GLU A 583 34.96 -3.54 -1.83
CA GLU A 583 35.10 -2.32 -2.63
C GLU A 583 33.96 -1.33 -2.34
N ILE A 584 34.28 -0.18 -1.75
CA ILE A 584 33.34 0.92 -1.50
C ILE A 584 33.74 2.16 -2.32
N PRO A 585 32.77 2.99 -2.75
CA PRO A 585 33.07 4.28 -3.36
C PRO A 585 33.78 5.19 -2.34
N LYS A 586 34.82 5.87 -2.81
CA LYS A 586 35.65 6.80 -2.06
C LYS A 586 35.62 8.15 -2.74
N VAL A 587 35.09 9.14 -2.03
CA VAL A 587 35.20 10.55 -2.39
C VAL A 587 36.44 11.11 -1.71
N GLU A 588 37.51 11.37 -2.47
CA GLU A 588 38.70 12.06 -1.96
C GLU A 588 38.73 13.52 -2.42
N LEU A 589 38.97 14.43 -1.47
CA LEU A 589 39.54 15.75 -1.78
C LEU A 589 41.03 15.59 -2.11
N THR A 590 41.35 15.35 -3.38
CA THR A 590 42.73 15.10 -3.84
C THR A 590 43.67 16.27 -3.60
N ASN A 591 43.10 17.48 -3.45
CA ASN A 591 43.81 18.75 -3.36
C ASN A 591 43.89 19.30 -1.92
N LYS A 592 43.69 18.47 -0.89
CA LYS A 592 43.64 18.87 0.54
C LYS A 592 44.81 19.76 1.00
N ASP A 593 46.03 19.46 0.57
CA ASP A 593 47.22 20.26 0.88
C ASP A 593 47.19 21.64 0.19
N ALA A 594 46.68 21.72 -1.04
CA ALA A 594 46.57 22.96 -1.81
C ALA A 594 45.43 23.86 -1.29
N ILE A 595 44.32 23.26 -0.87
CA ILE A 595 43.20 23.93 -0.17
C ILE A 595 43.71 24.50 1.17
N THR A 596 44.43 23.71 1.95
CA THR A 596 45.02 24.14 3.23
C THR A 596 46.06 25.25 3.03
N ALA A 597 46.91 25.15 2.01
CA ALA A 597 47.86 26.22 1.66
C ALA A 597 47.14 27.51 1.27
N SER A 598 46.11 27.44 0.42
CA SER A 598 45.31 28.59 -0.01
C SER A 598 44.58 29.27 1.16
N ARG A 599 44.05 28.49 2.12
CA ARG A 599 43.45 29.01 3.37
C ARG A 599 44.49 29.75 4.24
N ASN A 600 45.70 29.20 4.37
CA ASN A 600 46.78 29.82 5.13
C ASN A 600 47.29 31.12 4.46
N ASP A 601 47.45 31.11 3.12
CA ASP A 601 47.82 32.29 2.34
C ASP A 601 46.76 33.39 2.46
N LEU A 602 45.46 33.05 2.38
CA LEU A 602 44.37 33.99 2.58
C LEU A 602 44.40 34.61 3.99
N SER A 603 44.53 33.78 5.04
CA SER A 603 44.63 34.24 6.43
C SER A 603 45.83 35.17 6.68
N SER A 604 47.00 34.83 6.11
CA SER A 604 48.20 35.65 6.20
C SER A 604 48.04 37.00 5.49
N ASN A 605 47.43 37.02 4.30
CA ASN A 605 47.15 38.25 3.57
C ASN A 605 46.11 39.12 4.29
N LEU A 606 45.02 38.55 4.82
CA LEU A 606 44.01 39.28 5.59
C LEU A 606 44.60 39.96 6.84
N THR A 607 45.45 39.24 7.58
CA THR A 607 46.20 39.81 8.72
C THR A 607 47.07 40.99 8.27
N SER A 608 47.79 40.83 7.15
CA SER A 608 48.63 41.87 6.57
C SER A 608 47.82 43.10 6.12
N MET A 609 46.59 42.93 5.62
CA MET A 609 45.69 44.06 5.31
C MET A 609 45.32 44.85 6.55
N GLY A 610 44.94 44.17 7.64
CA GLY A 610 44.55 44.81 8.90
C GLY A 610 45.68 45.70 9.45
N ASP A 611 46.91 45.21 9.39
CA ASP A 611 48.10 45.97 9.76
C ASP A 611 48.34 47.18 8.83
N ILE A 612 48.26 47.00 7.51
CA ILE A 612 48.45 48.09 6.54
C ILE A 612 47.36 49.16 6.74
N VAL A 613 46.10 48.78 6.93
CA VAL A 613 44.96 49.69 7.08
C VAL A 613 44.99 50.45 8.41
N SER A 614 45.41 49.81 9.50
CA SER A 614 45.64 50.49 10.78
C SER A 614 46.71 51.59 10.67
N ASN A 615 47.77 51.33 9.89
CA ASN A 615 48.79 52.32 9.57
C ASN A 615 48.29 53.42 8.62
N LEU A 616 47.53 53.06 7.57
CA LEU A 616 46.90 54.02 6.65
C LEU A 616 45.95 54.98 7.37
N ASN A 617 45.09 54.47 8.26
CA ASN A 617 44.13 55.27 9.02
C ASN A 617 44.83 56.28 9.95
N SER A 618 45.96 55.89 10.53
CA SER A 618 46.80 56.78 11.35
C SER A 618 47.44 57.90 10.51
N ASN A 619 47.93 57.57 9.31
CA ASN A 619 48.64 58.50 8.40
C ASN A 619 47.71 59.39 7.57
N ALA A 620 46.48 58.96 7.27
CA ALA A 620 45.51 59.70 6.44
C ALA A 620 44.98 60.98 7.11
N SER A 621 45.13 61.09 8.43
CA SER A 621 44.60 62.17 9.29
C SER A 621 44.97 63.61 8.90
N SER A 622 45.98 63.79 8.03
CA SER A 622 46.48 65.10 7.58
C SER A 622 46.30 65.38 6.07
N ASN A 623 45.54 64.54 5.35
CA ASN A 623 45.47 64.58 3.88
C ASN A 623 44.14 65.12 3.32
N SER A 624 43.92 65.02 1.99
CA SER A 624 42.70 65.49 1.33
C SER A 624 41.44 64.77 1.83
N GLN A 625 40.32 65.49 1.89
CA GLN A 625 39.05 64.96 2.39
C GLN A 625 38.52 63.77 1.55
N ALA A 626 38.84 63.73 0.25
CA ALA A 626 38.48 62.62 -0.62
C ALA A 626 39.19 61.33 -0.20
N LEU A 627 40.52 61.36 -0.04
CA LEU A 627 41.29 60.20 0.40
C LEU A 627 40.94 59.76 1.84
N ILE A 628 40.61 60.70 2.74
CA ILE A 628 40.10 60.36 4.09
C ILE A 628 38.77 59.60 4.00
N ASN A 629 37.91 59.93 3.03
CA ASN A 629 36.66 59.23 2.81
C ASN A 629 36.89 57.83 2.21
N ASP A 630 37.77 57.69 1.22
CA ASP A 630 38.08 56.39 0.62
C ASP A 630 38.81 55.45 1.60
N VAL A 631 39.76 55.93 2.41
CA VAL A 631 40.39 55.12 3.48
C VAL A 631 39.37 54.65 4.52
N ARG A 632 38.37 55.48 4.84
CA ARG A 632 37.25 55.07 5.71
C ARG A 632 36.34 54.04 5.04
N ALA A 633 36.06 54.18 3.75
CA ALA A 633 35.29 53.19 2.99
C ALA A 633 36.02 51.84 2.90
N ILE A 634 37.33 51.85 2.65
CA ILE A 634 38.21 50.67 2.69
C ILE A 634 38.16 50.01 4.08
N SER A 635 38.31 50.79 5.16
CA SER A 635 38.24 50.25 6.52
C SER A 635 36.87 49.64 6.84
N ASN A 636 35.77 50.25 6.39
CA ASN A 636 34.43 49.71 6.57
C ASN A 636 34.23 48.42 5.76
N GLN A 637 34.72 48.36 4.52
CA GLN A 637 34.61 47.17 3.67
C GLN A 637 35.44 46.00 4.22
N ILE A 638 36.62 46.27 4.79
CA ILE A 638 37.44 45.25 5.47
C ILE A 638 36.79 44.78 6.77
N ASN A 639 36.11 45.65 7.51
CA ASN A 639 35.31 45.24 8.66
C ASN A 639 34.11 44.38 8.23
N LYS A 640 33.46 44.67 7.09
CA LYS A 640 32.38 43.85 6.53
C LYS A 640 32.91 42.45 6.16
N ILE A 641 34.00 42.38 5.38
CA ILE A 641 34.74 41.15 5.06
C ILE A 641 35.09 40.36 6.33
N GLY A 642 35.58 41.04 7.38
CA GLY A 642 35.89 40.41 8.67
C GLY A 642 34.65 39.88 9.39
N GLN A 643 33.48 40.50 9.24
CA GLN A 643 32.20 40.00 9.75
C GLN A 643 31.71 38.80 8.94
N THR A 644 31.80 38.83 7.61
CA THR A 644 31.49 37.70 6.71
C THR A 644 32.34 36.47 7.08
N LEU A 645 33.64 36.67 7.31
CA LEU A 645 34.57 35.61 7.76
C LEU A 645 34.37 35.17 9.22
N SER A 646 33.92 36.05 10.12
CA SER A 646 33.64 35.69 11.52
C SER A 646 32.31 34.94 11.67
N GLY A 647 31.26 35.37 10.99
CA GLY A 647 29.96 34.68 10.98
C GLY A 647 30.05 33.28 10.38
N ALA A 648 30.96 33.06 9.43
CA ALA A 648 31.30 31.73 8.93
C ALA A 648 32.00 30.83 9.98
N SER A 649 32.60 31.41 11.03
CA SER A 649 33.23 30.67 12.13
C SER A 649 32.34 30.52 13.37
N ASP A 650 31.37 31.41 13.55
CA ASP A 650 30.34 31.31 14.61
C ASP A 650 29.22 30.33 14.22
N ASN A 651 29.08 30.01 12.92
CA ASN A 651 28.21 28.96 12.39
C ASN A 651 28.82 27.54 12.43
N ILE A 652 29.71 27.24 13.38
CA ILE A 652 29.97 25.85 13.79
C ILE A 652 28.84 25.47 14.72
N LYS A 653 27.71 25.08 14.12
CA LYS A 653 26.50 24.66 14.81
C LYS A 653 26.63 23.22 15.33
N ASP A 654 25.67 22.77 16.15
CA ASP A 654 25.59 21.37 16.62
C ASP A 654 25.43 20.39 15.44
N PRO A 655 25.75 19.09 15.62
CA PRO A 655 25.56 18.07 14.58
C PRO A 655 24.12 18.02 14.02
N ASP A 656 23.11 18.22 14.88
CA ASP A 656 21.69 18.29 14.53
C ASP A 656 21.35 19.41 13.52
N ASP A 657 22.22 20.40 13.40
CA ASP A 657 22.03 21.63 12.62
C ASP A 657 22.80 21.58 11.27
N ILE A 658 23.40 20.41 10.97
CA ILE A 658 24.02 20.06 9.68
C ILE A 658 22.97 19.53 8.68
N VAL A 659 21.80 19.09 9.17
CA VAL A 659 20.66 18.61 8.38
C VAL A 659 19.49 19.58 8.56
N ASP A 660 18.84 19.97 7.46
CA ASP A 660 17.76 20.97 7.42
C ASP A 660 16.55 20.36 6.69
N ASP A 661 15.42 20.17 7.38
CA ASP A 661 14.19 19.62 6.77
C ASP A 661 13.38 20.72 6.09
N ILE A 662 13.47 20.77 4.76
CA ILE A 662 12.80 21.75 3.91
C ILE A 662 11.43 21.28 3.39
N SER A 663 10.90 20.18 3.93
CA SER A 663 9.60 19.63 3.51
C SER A 663 8.44 20.60 3.75
N ASP A 664 8.58 21.47 4.76
CA ASP A 664 7.57 22.44 5.15
C ASP A 664 7.48 23.64 4.18
N GLU A 665 8.54 23.88 3.41
CA GLU A 665 8.61 24.92 2.37
C GLU A 665 8.10 24.43 0.99
N ASP A 666 7.63 23.18 0.88
CA ASP A 666 7.24 22.55 -0.39
C ASP A 666 6.16 23.33 -1.16
N THR A 667 6.39 23.52 -2.46
CA THR A 667 5.48 24.21 -3.39
C THR A 667 4.92 23.25 -4.44
N ASP A 668 3.90 23.64 -5.19
CA ASP A 668 3.33 22.77 -6.25
C ASP A 668 4.34 22.45 -7.36
N ASP A 669 5.38 23.27 -7.53
CA ASP A 669 6.43 23.10 -8.54
C ASP A 669 7.57 22.15 -8.07
N ASP A 670 7.67 21.85 -6.77
CA ASP A 670 8.65 20.91 -6.21
C ASP A 670 8.27 19.44 -6.50
N VAL A 671 9.27 18.59 -6.75
CA VAL A 671 9.09 17.19 -7.21
C VAL A 671 9.94 16.15 -6.46
N GLU A 672 10.88 16.57 -5.61
CA GLU A 672 11.83 15.64 -4.95
C GLU A 672 11.17 14.95 -3.74
N ALA A 673 11.35 13.62 -3.63
CA ALA A 673 10.80 12.77 -2.56
C ALA A 673 9.32 13.03 -2.20
N LYS A 674 8.49 13.17 -3.24
CA LYS A 674 7.12 13.65 -3.09
C LYS A 674 6.08 12.71 -3.71
N VAL A 675 5.05 12.42 -2.92
CA VAL A 675 3.84 11.72 -3.35
C VAL A 675 2.71 12.75 -3.33
N THR A 676 2.09 12.98 -4.48
CA THR A 676 1.04 14.01 -4.59
C THR A 676 -0.16 13.62 -5.44
N ASN A 677 -1.34 14.14 -5.07
CA ASN A 677 -2.60 13.94 -5.80
C ASN A 677 -2.92 12.43 -6.05
N CYS A 678 -2.47 11.55 -5.15
CA CYS A 678 -2.65 10.11 -5.27
C CYS A 678 -3.89 9.64 -4.49
N ILE A 679 -4.55 8.59 -4.98
CA ILE A 679 -5.80 8.09 -4.41
C ILE A 679 -5.68 6.61 -4.07
N ASN A 680 -5.82 6.26 -2.79
CA ASN A 680 -6.03 4.87 -2.41
C ASN A 680 -7.54 4.57 -2.25
N SER A 681 -7.94 3.40 -2.75
CA SER A 681 -9.28 2.83 -2.57
C SER A 681 -9.21 1.32 -2.26
N GLY A 682 -8.02 0.72 -2.25
CA GLY A 682 -7.79 -0.65 -1.81
C GLY A 682 -7.61 -0.75 -0.29
N VAL A 683 -7.87 -1.92 0.28
CA VAL A 683 -7.64 -2.17 1.71
C VAL A 683 -6.14 -2.31 1.98
N VAL A 684 -5.64 -1.73 3.07
CA VAL A 684 -4.25 -1.82 3.52
C VAL A 684 -4.20 -2.54 4.85
N ASN A 685 -3.45 -3.64 4.94
CA ASN A 685 -3.26 -4.41 6.16
C ASN A 685 -1.77 -4.58 6.44
N ALA A 686 -1.29 -4.14 7.60
CA ALA A 686 0.08 -4.38 8.05
C ALA A 686 0.11 -4.96 9.48
N ASP A 687 1.21 -5.58 9.90
CA ASP A 687 1.41 -5.85 11.33
C ASP A 687 1.96 -4.61 12.05
N ILE A 688 2.88 -3.90 11.37
CA ILE A 688 3.57 -2.71 11.84
C ILE A 688 3.44 -1.62 10.76
N ASN A 689 3.04 -0.41 11.19
CA ASN A 689 2.94 0.81 10.39
C ASN A 689 2.11 0.65 9.10
N ALA A 690 0.79 0.81 9.25
CA ALA A 690 -0.17 0.82 8.14
C ALA A 690 -0.59 2.25 7.80
N GLY A 691 -0.57 2.63 6.52
CA GLY A 691 -1.05 3.93 6.07
C GLY A 691 -1.88 3.88 4.80
N GLY A 692 -2.95 4.68 4.73
CA GLY A 692 -3.79 4.75 3.54
C GLY A 692 -3.06 5.25 2.29
N ILE A 693 -1.96 6.01 2.44
CA ILE A 693 -1.08 6.46 1.36
C ILE A 693 0.34 5.91 1.55
N THR A 694 0.94 6.08 2.72
CA THR A 694 2.28 5.53 3.02
C THR A 694 2.38 4.87 4.39
N GLY A 695 3.04 3.72 4.48
CA GLY A 695 3.30 3.04 5.76
C GLY A 695 4.20 3.88 6.66
N ALA A 696 5.31 4.39 6.12
CA ALA A 696 6.24 5.27 6.83
C ALA A 696 6.75 6.44 5.98
N MET A 697 7.07 7.56 6.65
CA MET A 697 7.90 8.66 6.13
C MET A 697 9.13 8.76 7.03
N ALA A 698 10.14 7.96 6.73
CA ALA A 698 11.32 7.71 7.56
C ALA A 698 12.50 7.22 6.71
N ARG A 699 13.71 7.25 7.26
CA ARG A 699 14.87 6.55 6.68
C ARG A 699 14.83 5.07 7.07
N GLU A 700 15.24 4.19 6.17
CA GLU A 700 15.34 2.76 6.46
C GLU A 700 16.56 2.47 7.33
N ASN A 701 16.34 1.86 8.51
CA ASN A 701 17.36 1.70 9.56
C ASN A 701 18.16 0.39 9.43
N ASP A 702 18.55 0.03 8.20
CA ASP A 702 19.45 -1.11 7.98
C ASP A 702 20.94 -0.74 8.03
N LEU A 703 21.27 0.57 8.15
CA LEU A 703 22.48 1.11 8.76
C LEU A 703 22.27 2.60 9.14
N ASP A 704 22.76 3.01 10.32
CA ASP A 704 22.50 4.33 10.93
C ASP A 704 23.18 5.49 10.14
N PRO A 705 22.42 6.53 9.70
CA PRO A 705 22.97 7.64 8.90
C PRO A 705 24.02 8.55 9.56
N GLU A 706 24.35 8.41 10.84
CA GLU A 706 25.52 9.08 11.44
C GLU A 706 26.86 8.52 10.89
N ASP A 707 26.93 7.25 10.47
CA ASP A 707 28.22 6.52 10.34
C ASP A 707 28.74 6.31 8.89
N ASP A 708 27.89 6.35 7.86
CA ASP A 708 28.32 6.07 6.47
C ASP A 708 29.04 7.23 5.75
N TYR A 709 29.20 8.39 6.42
CA TYR A 709 30.09 9.46 6.01
C TYR A 709 31.40 9.47 6.83
N THR A 710 32.44 8.81 6.32
CA THR A 710 33.80 9.07 6.83
C THR A 710 34.24 10.51 6.50
N THR A 711 34.11 11.42 7.48
CA THR A 711 34.52 12.82 7.36
C THR A 711 36.04 12.93 7.15
N ALA A 712 36.46 12.95 5.89
CA ALA A 712 37.87 12.95 5.46
C ALA A 712 38.44 14.35 5.13
N GLY A 713 37.84 15.43 5.64
CA GLY A 713 38.18 16.81 5.34
C GLY A 713 38.16 17.70 6.58
N SER A 714 38.90 18.81 6.57
CA SER A 714 38.96 19.72 7.74
C SER A 714 37.73 20.62 7.83
N GLU A 715 37.25 20.83 9.07
CA GLU A 715 36.35 21.89 9.56
C GLU A 715 36.67 23.27 8.94
N SER A 716 36.16 23.57 7.75
CA SER A 716 36.63 24.73 6.98
C SER A 716 35.65 25.32 5.97
N LEU A 717 34.55 24.63 5.68
CA LEU A 717 33.50 25.05 4.77
C LEU A 717 32.17 24.50 5.31
N ASN A 718 31.16 25.35 5.47
CA ASN A 718 29.85 24.93 5.97
C ASN A 718 29.04 24.29 4.85
N PHE A 719 28.62 23.05 5.08
CA PHE A 719 27.67 22.31 4.25
C PHE A 719 26.39 22.09 5.06
N THR A 720 25.25 22.11 4.39
CA THR A 720 23.95 21.77 4.97
C THR A 720 23.30 20.74 4.06
N PHE A 721 22.92 19.59 4.63
CA PHE A 721 22.16 18.58 3.92
C PHE A 721 20.69 18.94 4.02
N LYS A 722 20.05 19.25 2.90
CA LYS A 722 18.61 19.48 2.90
C LYS A 722 17.89 18.17 2.68
N THR A 723 17.01 17.81 3.61
CA THR A 723 16.11 16.66 3.49
C THR A 723 14.73 17.12 3.08
N ARG A 724 14.09 16.36 2.20
CA ARG A 724 12.68 16.54 1.85
C ARG A 724 11.98 15.18 1.81
N VAL A 725 10.78 15.08 2.38
CA VAL A 725 9.82 13.99 2.11
C VAL A 725 8.39 14.50 2.31
N VAL A 726 7.54 14.43 1.29
CA VAL A 726 6.25 15.15 1.29
C VAL A 726 5.10 14.30 0.77
N ALA A 727 4.03 14.19 1.57
CA ALA A 727 2.73 13.69 1.14
C ALA A 727 1.76 14.87 0.97
N ARG A 728 1.36 15.20 -0.27
CA ARG A 728 0.50 16.36 -0.59
C ARG A 728 -0.76 15.98 -1.35
N ASP A 729 -1.92 16.54 -1.02
CA ASP A 729 -3.17 16.36 -1.79
C ASP A 729 -3.64 14.90 -1.97
N CYS A 730 -3.12 13.98 -1.15
CA CYS A 730 -3.41 12.57 -1.29
C CYS A 730 -4.70 12.20 -0.54
N THR A 731 -5.50 11.31 -1.11
CA THR A 731 -6.81 10.92 -0.57
C THR A 731 -6.90 9.42 -0.37
N ASN A 732 -7.29 8.99 0.82
CA ASN A 732 -7.57 7.58 1.10
C ASN A 732 -9.06 7.35 1.33
N TYR A 733 -9.65 6.42 0.58
CA TYR A 733 -10.99 5.87 0.79
C TYR A 733 -10.98 4.40 1.26
N GLY A 734 -9.82 3.75 1.24
CA GLY A 734 -9.67 2.34 1.60
C GLY A 734 -9.52 2.15 3.11
N THR A 735 -10.00 1.02 3.63
CA THR A 735 -9.82 0.63 5.03
C THR A 735 -8.33 0.38 5.32
N VAL A 736 -7.85 0.87 6.45
CA VAL A 736 -6.48 0.67 6.94
C VAL A 736 -6.53 -0.11 8.26
N SER A 737 -5.76 -1.19 8.37
CA SER A 737 -5.64 -1.99 9.60
C SER A 737 -4.17 -2.23 9.99
N ALA A 738 -3.90 -2.20 11.30
CA ALA A 738 -2.59 -2.55 11.87
C ALA A 738 -2.73 -3.40 13.14
N LYS A 739 -1.78 -4.32 13.39
CA LYS A 739 -1.83 -5.26 14.53
C LYS A 739 -0.96 -4.92 15.74
N LYS A 740 -0.08 -3.91 15.70
CA LYS A 740 0.89 -3.66 16.79
C LYS A 740 1.20 -2.19 17.07
N GLN A 741 1.68 -1.47 16.06
CA GLN A 741 2.25 -0.13 16.23
C GLN A 741 1.26 0.95 15.78
N ASN A 742 1.39 1.42 14.55
CA ASN A 742 0.72 2.64 14.13
C ASN A 742 -0.21 2.40 12.92
N ALA A 743 -1.36 3.06 12.90
CA ALA A 743 -2.29 3.07 11.77
C ALA A 743 -2.76 4.49 11.45
N GLY A 744 -2.60 4.92 10.20
CA GLY A 744 -3.06 6.24 9.76
C GLY A 744 -3.90 6.19 8.50
N GLY A 745 -4.92 7.03 8.42
CA GLY A 745 -5.70 7.17 7.20
C GLY A 745 -4.89 7.67 6.01
N ILE A 746 -3.72 8.32 6.23
CA ILE A 746 -2.75 8.72 5.20
C ILE A 746 -1.36 8.12 5.50
N VAL A 747 -0.80 8.36 6.69
CA VAL A 747 0.56 7.91 7.07
C VAL A 747 0.52 7.04 8.33
N GLY A 748 1.12 5.85 8.30
CA GLY A 748 1.27 5.05 9.51
C GLY A 748 2.18 5.74 10.55
N ASP A 749 3.43 5.99 10.15
CA ASP A 749 4.46 6.62 10.99
C ASP A 749 5.19 7.73 10.21
N ALA A 750 4.97 8.99 10.59
CA ALA A 750 5.61 10.17 10.01
C ALA A 750 6.74 10.66 10.93
N GLU A 751 7.92 10.06 10.79
CA GLU A 751 9.12 10.47 11.54
C GLU A 751 9.73 11.77 10.98
N MET A 752 9.73 11.94 9.66
CA MET A 752 10.27 13.12 8.96
C MET A 752 9.25 13.69 7.96
N GLY A 753 9.48 14.93 7.51
CA GLY A 753 8.79 15.47 6.35
C GLY A 753 7.48 16.21 6.62
N SER A 754 6.56 16.23 5.65
CA SER A 754 5.29 16.98 5.82
C SER A 754 4.09 16.32 5.16
N VAL A 755 2.94 16.36 5.85
CA VAL A 755 1.64 15.87 5.36
C VAL A 755 0.70 17.06 5.16
N ILE A 756 0.38 17.38 3.90
CA ILE A 756 -0.22 18.67 3.50
C ILE A 756 -1.47 18.45 2.63
N ASP A 757 -2.60 19.07 2.99
CA ASP A 757 -3.89 18.93 2.26
C ASP A 757 -4.29 17.46 1.99
N CYS A 758 -3.91 16.53 2.88
CA CYS A 758 -4.22 15.12 2.74
C CYS A 758 -5.58 14.77 3.37
N LYS A 759 -6.27 13.77 2.83
CA LYS A 759 -7.71 13.55 3.01
C LYS A 759 -8.00 12.09 3.40
N GLY A 760 -8.07 11.83 4.70
CA GLY A 760 -8.34 10.50 5.27
C GLY A 760 -9.83 10.24 5.42
N PHE A 761 -10.43 9.55 4.44
CA PHE A 761 -11.86 9.24 4.38
C PHE A 761 -12.18 7.74 4.51
N GLY A 762 -11.16 6.87 4.47
CA GLY A 762 -11.28 5.45 4.78
C GLY A 762 -11.32 5.18 6.29
N THR A 763 -12.00 4.10 6.70
CA THR A 763 -11.98 3.62 8.09
C THR A 763 -10.56 3.20 8.50
N VAL A 764 -10.15 3.53 9.72
CA VAL A 764 -8.91 3.00 10.32
C VAL A 764 -9.31 2.08 11.47
N ASP A 765 -9.27 0.78 11.21
CA ASP A 765 -9.69 -0.27 12.14
C ASP A 765 -8.47 -1.08 12.59
N ALA A 766 -7.92 -0.72 13.74
CA ALA A 766 -6.64 -1.21 14.21
C ALA A 766 -6.66 -1.38 15.74
N GLU A 767 -7.60 -2.19 16.27
CA GLU A 767 -7.82 -2.36 17.71
C GLU A 767 -6.56 -2.69 18.54
N ASP A 768 -5.60 -3.42 17.97
CA ASP A 768 -4.33 -3.78 18.62
C ASP A 768 -3.21 -2.73 18.44
N ALA A 769 -3.42 -1.69 17.61
CA ALA A 769 -2.43 -0.67 17.32
C ALA A 769 -2.33 0.37 18.45
N THR A 770 -1.09 0.70 18.84
CA THR A 770 -0.78 1.68 19.88
C THR A 770 -1.27 3.08 19.52
N ALA A 771 -1.04 3.55 18.28
CA ALA A 771 -1.40 4.90 17.86
C ALA A 771 -2.20 4.88 16.54
N VAL A 772 -3.38 5.50 16.55
CA VAL A 772 -4.33 5.48 15.44
C VAL A 772 -4.84 6.88 15.13
N GLY A 773 -4.86 7.29 13.86
CA GLY A 773 -5.50 8.54 13.49
C GLY A 773 -5.96 8.67 12.05
N GLY A 774 -6.87 9.61 11.81
CA GLY A 774 -7.49 9.79 10.50
C GLY A 774 -6.56 10.32 9.42
N VAL A 775 -5.46 10.99 9.79
CA VAL A 775 -4.37 11.38 8.88
C VAL A 775 -3.11 10.58 9.23
N ALA A 776 -2.62 10.67 10.46
CA ALA A 776 -1.42 9.98 10.91
C ALA A 776 -1.68 9.04 12.10
N GLY A 777 -0.99 7.88 12.15
CA GLY A 777 -0.90 7.09 13.36
C GLY A 777 0.00 7.81 14.38
N VAL A 778 1.27 7.96 14.02
CA VAL A 778 2.25 8.82 14.70
C VAL A 778 2.76 9.88 13.72
N SER A 779 2.96 11.11 14.20
CA SER A 779 3.68 12.16 13.48
C SER A 779 4.62 12.89 14.42
N LYS A 780 5.92 12.64 14.30
CA LYS A 780 6.97 13.48 14.90
C LYS A 780 7.18 14.78 14.11
N SER A 781 6.69 14.82 12.87
CA SER A 781 6.76 15.98 11.98
C SER A 781 5.40 16.68 11.80
N ILE A 782 5.28 17.49 10.75
CA ILE A 782 4.22 18.48 10.51
C ILE A 782 3.04 17.90 9.73
N ILE A 783 1.82 18.08 10.28
CA ILE A 783 0.56 17.88 9.56
C ILE A 783 -0.13 19.24 9.38
N ARG A 784 -0.44 19.60 8.12
CA ARG A 784 -1.02 20.90 7.75
C ARG A 784 -2.22 20.79 6.83
N GLU A 785 -3.21 21.65 7.07
CA GLU A 785 -4.40 21.84 6.21
C GLU A 785 -5.11 20.52 5.85
N SER A 786 -4.97 19.48 6.69
CA SER A 786 -5.37 18.11 6.35
C SER A 786 -6.70 17.74 6.99
N TYR A 787 -7.38 16.76 6.38
CA TYR A 787 -8.78 16.47 6.62
C TYR A 787 -8.99 15.01 7.02
N ALA A 788 -9.81 14.78 8.04
CA ALA A 788 -10.26 13.44 8.42
C ALA A 788 -11.79 13.36 8.42
N LYS A 789 -12.33 12.34 7.74
CA LYS A 789 -13.75 11.96 7.77
C LYS A 789 -13.89 10.44 7.84
N CYS A 790 -13.52 9.86 8.99
CA CYS A 790 -13.33 8.42 9.15
C CYS A 790 -13.81 7.91 10.52
N ARG A 791 -14.07 6.60 10.58
CA ARG A 791 -14.20 5.86 11.85
C ARG A 791 -12.82 5.36 12.30
N LEU A 792 -12.56 5.39 13.60
CA LEU A 792 -11.27 5.07 14.21
C LEU A 792 -11.42 4.08 15.38
N SER A 793 -10.63 3.00 15.36
CA SER A 793 -10.49 2.03 16.45
C SER A 793 -9.01 1.79 16.75
N GLY A 794 -8.59 1.92 18.01
CA GLY A 794 -7.20 1.72 18.42
C GLY A 794 -7.01 1.38 19.90
N ALA A 795 -5.83 0.86 20.25
CA ALA A 795 -5.55 0.38 21.60
C ALA A 795 -5.34 1.51 22.62
N LYS A 796 -4.46 2.48 22.34
CA LYS A 796 -4.05 3.50 23.34
C LYS A 796 -4.37 4.92 22.93
N GLN A 797 -3.72 5.42 21.89
CA GLN A 797 -3.74 6.81 21.45
C GLN A 797 -4.57 6.93 20.17
N VAL A 798 -5.78 7.50 20.24
CA VAL A 798 -6.68 7.60 19.09
C VAL A 798 -7.08 9.05 18.83
N GLY A 799 -6.69 9.59 17.67
CA GLY A 799 -6.88 10.99 17.33
C GLY A 799 -7.50 11.22 15.96
N GLY A 800 -8.45 12.14 15.85
CA GLY A 800 -9.13 12.41 14.58
C GLY A 800 -8.19 12.77 13.43
N ILE A 801 -7.14 13.54 13.70
CA ILE A 801 -6.04 13.83 12.76
C ILE A 801 -4.84 12.92 13.05
N ALA A 802 -4.32 12.92 14.28
CA ALA A 802 -3.12 12.16 14.65
C ALA A 802 -3.29 11.36 15.95
N GLY A 803 -2.94 10.08 15.97
CA GLY A 803 -2.91 9.30 17.22
C GLY A 803 -1.95 9.93 18.23
N ASN A 804 -0.71 10.12 17.81
CA ASN A 804 0.31 10.93 18.48
C ASN A 804 0.86 11.96 17.50
N GLY A 805 0.87 13.25 17.84
CA GLY A 805 1.32 14.32 16.94
C GLY A 805 2.21 15.35 17.63
N ALA A 806 3.25 15.80 16.93
CA ALA A 806 4.08 16.94 17.30
C ALA A 806 3.47 18.25 16.82
N THR A 807 3.47 18.51 15.51
CA THR A 807 2.93 19.76 14.92
C THR A 807 1.67 19.48 14.10
N ILE A 808 0.55 20.13 14.44
CA ILE A 808 -0.75 19.95 13.76
C ILE A 808 -1.41 21.32 13.56
N GLU A 809 -1.52 21.76 12.30
CA GLU A 809 -1.96 23.11 11.98
C GLU A 809 -3.12 23.14 10.96
N ASN A 810 -4.14 23.95 11.25
CA ASN A 810 -5.32 24.21 10.41
C ASN A 810 -6.10 22.96 9.92
N CYS A 811 -5.89 21.81 10.58
CA CYS A 811 -6.51 20.55 10.20
C CYS A 811 -7.99 20.48 10.64
N ARG A 812 -8.78 19.66 9.94
CA ARG A 812 -10.24 19.58 10.14
C ARG A 812 -10.74 18.15 10.23
N ALA A 813 -11.44 17.84 11.32
CA ALA A 813 -11.89 16.49 11.62
C ALA A 813 -13.41 16.37 11.78
N MET A 814 -13.98 15.32 11.22
CA MET A 814 -15.31 14.82 11.52
C MET A 814 -15.17 13.31 11.68
N VAL A 815 -15.03 12.83 12.92
CA VAL A 815 -14.64 11.44 13.20
C VAL A 815 -15.53 10.80 14.26
N ILE A 816 -15.73 9.49 14.13
CA ILE A 816 -16.24 8.65 15.21
C ILE A 816 -15.08 7.80 15.73
N ILE A 817 -14.87 7.80 17.04
CA ILE A 817 -13.94 6.91 17.73
C ILE A 817 -14.77 5.79 18.36
N ASP A 818 -14.65 4.58 17.81
CA ASP A 818 -15.40 3.41 18.27
C ASP A 818 -14.72 2.71 19.46
N ASN A 819 -13.38 2.67 19.46
CA ASN A 819 -12.58 2.05 20.52
C ASN A 819 -11.28 2.84 20.78
N ALA A 820 -11.01 3.12 22.05
CA ALA A 820 -9.77 3.73 22.57
C ALA A 820 -9.65 3.45 24.08
N ALA A 821 -8.53 2.91 24.56
CA ALA A 821 -8.39 2.54 25.98
C ALA A 821 -7.66 3.56 26.88
N GLU A 822 -6.87 4.48 26.31
CA GLU A 822 -6.08 5.45 27.09
C GLU A 822 -6.39 6.92 26.72
N GLN A 823 -5.75 7.48 25.69
CA GLN A 823 -5.89 8.89 25.29
C GLN A 823 -6.70 9.00 24.00
N LEU A 824 -7.71 9.87 23.99
CA LEU A 824 -8.54 10.11 22.80
C LEU A 824 -8.85 11.59 22.56
N GLY A 825 -8.95 11.97 21.28
CA GLY A 825 -9.37 13.32 20.91
C GLY A 825 -9.80 13.45 19.45
N ALA A 826 -10.67 14.42 19.16
CA ALA A 826 -11.19 14.68 17.83
C ALA A 826 -10.14 15.31 16.88
N ILE A 827 -9.03 15.84 17.41
CA ILE A 827 -7.85 16.26 16.65
C ILE A 827 -6.67 15.33 16.94
N ALA A 828 -6.31 15.13 18.21
CA ALA A 828 -5.18 14.27 18.56
C ALA A 828 -5.46 13.39 19.79
N GLY A 829 -4.91 12.17 19.78
CA GLY A 829 -4.89 11.33 20.98
C GLY A 829 -3.92 11.92 22.00
N TYR A 830 -2.67 12.13 21.59
CA TYR A 830 -1.62 12.73 22.41
C TYR A 830 -0.78 13.77 21.65
N VAL A 831 -0.33 14.78 22.39
CA VAL A 831 0.63 15.85 22.01
C VAL A 831 1.43 16.18 23.27
N GLU A 832 2.72 16.48 23.17
CA GLU A 832 3.58 16.71 24.35
C GLU A 832 3.19 17.97 25.17
N ASP A 833 3.12 19.14 24.54
CA ASP A 833 2.55 20.36 25.12
C ASP A 833 1.64 21.09 24.12
N PRO A 834 0.31 20.94 24.20
CA PRO A 834 -0.64 21.64 23.33
C PRO A 834 -0.61 23.18 23.40
N LEU A 835 0.17 23.79 24.31
CA LEU A 835 0.22 25.23 24.56
C LEU A 835 1.54 25.88 24.12
N ASP A 836 2.51 25.12 23.60
CA ASP A 836 3.81 25.64 23.17
C ASP A 836 3.74 26.46 21.85
N GLY A 837 2.72 26.19 21.03
CA GLY A 837 2.48 26.81 19.73
C GLY A 837 2.54 25.85 18.53
N SER A 838 2.88 24.58 18.73
CA SER A 838 2.96 23.52 17.70
C SER A 838 1.59 23.07 17.16
N VAL A 839 0.52 23.27 17.93
CA VAL A 839 -0.84 22.88 17.54
C VAL A 839 -1.73 24.11 17.45
N THR A 840 -2.15 24.50 16.24
CA THR A 840 -2.92 25.73 16.03
C THR A 840 -4.01 25.61 14.96
N GLY A 841 -5.08 26.39 15.09
CA GLY A 841 -6.10 26.55 14.04
C GLY A 841 -7.00 25.34 13.76
N ASN A 842 -6.83 24.22 14.46
CA ASN A 842 -7.57 22.99 14.17
C ASN A 842 -9.03 23.06 14.64
N THR A 843 -9.93 22.47 13.86
CA THR A 843 -11.38 22.50 14.13
C THR A 843 -12.04 21.14 13.89
N PHE A 844 -13.07 20.81 14.64
CA PHE A 844 -13.77 19.52 14.49
C PHE A 844 -15.27 19.61 14.75
N VAL A 845 -16.03 18.64 14.23
CA VAL A 845 -17.47 18.52 14.50
C VAL A 845 -17.69 17.93 15.89
N ASP A 846 -18.42 18.63 16.76
CA ASP A 846 -18.73 18.18 18.12
C ASP A 846 -19.77 17.04 18.13
N GLU A 847 -19.27 15.80 18.09
CA GLU A 847 -20.06 14.58 18.32
C GLU A 847 -19.84 13.98 19.73
N GLY A 848 -19.34 14.79 20.68
CA GLY A 848 -19.17 14.43 22.09
C GLY A 848 -17.75 14.04 22.52
N VAL A 849 -16.78 13.99 21.59
CA VAL A 849 -15.35 13.84 21.87
C VAL A 849 -14.68 15.22 21.84
N ALA A 850 -13.82 15.53 22.82
CA ALA A 850 -13.09 16.80 22.88
C ALA A 850 -11.78 16.77 22.05
N GLY A 851 -11.12 17.91 21.87
CA GLY A 851 -10.07 18.08 20.85
C GLY A 851 -8.80 17.22 21.02
N ILE A 852 -8.14 17.29 22.17
CA ILE A 852 -6.84 16.65 22.46
C ILE A 852 -6.90 16.06 23.86
N ASP A 853 -6.64 14.75 24.02
CA ASP A 853 -6.72 14.01 25.30
C ASP A 853 -7.92 14.43 26.19
N SER A 854 -9.13 14.32 25.63
CA SER A 854 -10.39 14.74 26.26
C SER A 854 -10.50 16.24 26.67
N VAL A 855 -9.66 17.13 26.15
CA VAL A 855 -9.69 18.59 26.39
C VAL A 855 -9.76 19.38 25.07
N SER A 856 -10.62 20.40 25.01
CA SER A 856 -10.69 21.32 23.85
C SER A 856 -10.06 22.66 24.18
N TYR A 857 -9.22 23.17 23.28
CA TYR A 857 -8.39 24.36 23.49
C TYR A 857 -8.70 25.44 22.44
N LYS A 858 -8.89 26.68 22.91
CA LYS A 858 -9.28 27.80 22.05
C LYS A 858 -8.17 28.16 21.05
N ASN A 859 -8.52 28.28 19.77
CA ASN A 859 -7.66 28.45 18.59
C ASN A 859 -6.59 27.35 18.39
N ILE A 860 -6.71 26.20 19.07
CA ILE A 860 -5.74 25.09 19.06
C ILE A 860 -6.44 23.82 18.56
N ALA A 861 -7.55 23.46 19.21
CA ALA A 861 -8.45 22.37 18.82
C ALA A 861 -9.89 22.75 19.24
N GLU A 862 -10.63 23.39 18.34
CA GLU A 862 -11.96 23.96 18.63
C GLU A 862 -13.13 23.08 18.14
N PRO A 863 -14.10 22.75 19.02
CA PRO A 863 -15.35 22.12 18.62
C PRO A 863 -16.27 23.12 17.91
N LEU A 864 -16.86 22.69 16.79
CA LEU A 864 -17.85 23.42 16.01
C LEU A 864 -19.13 22.60 15.86
N SER A 865 -20.26 23.28 15.66
CA SER A 865 -21.46 22.59 15.17
C SER A 865 -21.26 22.20 13.71
N TYR A 866 -21.90 21.10 13.25
CA TYR A 866 -21.82 20.70 11.84
C TYR A 866 -22.19 21.85 10.87
N ALA A 867 -23.15 22.71 11.25
CA ALA A 867 -23.56 23.84 10.42
C ALA A 867 -22.49 24.94 10.31
N ASP A 868 -21.70 25.18 11.36
CA ASP A 868 -20.60 26.14 11.34
C ASP A 868 -19.35 25.55 10.66
N PHE A 869 -19.07 24.26 10.90
CA PHE A 869 -18.01 23.50 10.25
C PHE A 869 -18.22 23.44 8.72
N ALA A 870 -19.41 23.03 8.27
CA ALA A 870 -19.79 22.99 6.85
C ALA A 870 -19.87 24.38 6.18
N ALA A 871 -19.82 25.47 6.95
CA ALA A 871 -19.77 26.84 6.44
C ALA A 871 -18.34 27.40 6.30
N GLN A 872 -17.31 26.66 6.74
CA GLN A 872 -15.91 27.07 6.58
C GLN A 872 -15.49 27.11 5.10
N GLU A 873 -14.65 28.09 4.74
CA GLU A 873 -14.11 28.19 3.39
C GLU A 873 -13.17 26.99 3.08
N ASN A 874 -13.14 26.59 1.81
CA ASN A 874 -12.31 25.50 1.27
C ASN A 874 -12.53 24.10 1.88
N LEU A 875 -13.63 23.84 2.60
CA LEU A 875 -13.93 22.48 3.07
C LEU A 875 -14.20 21.52 1.89
N PRO A 876 -13.61 20.30 1.85
CA PRO A 876 -13.88 19.31 0.82
C PRO A 876 -15.36 18.91 0.71
N SER A 877 -15.81 18.60 -0.51
CA SER A 877 -17.22 18.27 -0.79
C SER A 877 -17.73 17.03 -0.04
N ASP A 878 -16.84 16.14 0.35
CA ASP A 878 -17.11 14.87 1.02
C ASP A 878 -17.71 15.05 2.42
N PHE A 879 -17.52 16.23 3.04
CA PHE A 879 -18.17 16.62 4.30
C PHE A 879 -19.60 17.16 4.12
N ALA A 880 -20.03 17.48 2.89
CA ALA A 880 -21.35 18.09 2.64
C ALA A 880 -22.52 17.09 2.65
N SER A 881 -22.24 15.79 2.72
CA SER A 881 -23.23 14.71 2.75
C SER A 881 -22.71 13.46 3.44
N ILE A 882 -23.64 12.67 3.96
CA ILE A 882 -23.39 11.35 4.54
C ILE A 882 -23.50 10.28 3.46
N CYS A 883 -22.51 9.40 3.38
CA CYS A 883 -22.45 8.27 2.45
C CYS A 883 -22.97 7.00 3.13
N VAL A 884 -23.95 6.34 2.51
CA VAL A 884 -24.49 5.05 2.96
C VAL A 884 -24.21 4.00 1.88
N ARG A 885 -23.40 3.00 2.22
CA ARG A 885 -22.95 1.91 1.33
C ARG A 885 -23.63 0.61 1.72
N PHE A 886 -24.05 -0.16 0.73
CA PHE A 886 -24.58 -1.52 0.89
C PHE A 886 -23.60 -2.50 0.24
N VAL A 887 -23.10 -3.49 0.99
CA VAL A 887 -22.03 -4.41 0.57
C VAL A 887 -22.37 -5.86 0.86
N THR A 888 -21.79 -6.81 0.11
CA THR A 888 -21.90 -8.24 0.46
C THR A 888 -21.06 -8.59 1.70
N GLU A 889 -21.20 -9.82 2.20
CA GLU A 889 -20.29 -10.41 3.20
C GLU A 889 -18.80 -10.28 2.76
N ASP A 890 -18.49 -10.48 1.47
CA ASP A 890 -17.15 -10.23 0.88
C ASP A 890 -16.84 -8.74 0.57
N ASP A 891 -17.40 -7.78 1.32
CA ASP A 891 -17.27 -6.31 1.15
C ASP A 891 -17.56 -5.73 -0.25
N THR A 892 -18.13 -6.51 -1.16
CA THR A 892 -18.39 -6.09 -2.55
C THR A 892 -19.57 -5.11 -2.61
N LEU A 893 -19.32 -3.90 -3.11
CA LEU A 893 -20.32 -2.83 -3.18
C LEU A 893 -21.51 -3.20 -4.10
N VAL A 894 -22.70 -3.25 -3.51
CA VAL A 894 -23.97 -3.45 -4.21
C VAL A 894 -24.57 -2.11 -4.65
N GLN A 895 -24.62 -1.12 -3.75
CA GLN A 895 -25.18 0.21 -4.02
C GLN A 895 -24.63 1.24 -3.01
N GLN A 896 -24.55 2.52 -3.40
CA GLN A 896 -24.28 3.62 -2.47
C GLN A 896 -25.25 4.78 -2.66
N TYR A 897 -25.46 5.57 -1.61
CA TYR A 897 -26.33 6.74 -1.56
C TYR A 897 -25.68 7.89 -0.78
N TYR A 898 -26.07 9.12 -1.11
CA TYR A 898 -25.65 10.33 -0.38
C TYR A 898 -26.88 11.03 0.20
N ILE A 899 -26.90 11.24 1.52
CA ILE A 899 -28.01 11.86 2.25
C ILE A 899 -27.53 13.09 3.06
N PRO A 900 -28.40 14.06 3.38
CA PRO A 900 -28.03 15.18 4.25
C PRO A 900 -27.66 14.73 5.68
N TYR A 901 -26.76 15.46 6.33
CA TYR A 901 -26.43 15.26 7.75
C TYR A 901 -27.68 15.34 8.65
N GLY A 902 -27.82 14.37 9.56
CA GLY A 902 -28.94 14.27 10.51
C GLY A 902 -30.28 13.85 9.86
N SER A 903 -30.26 13.26 8.65
CA SER A 903 -31.47 12.74 7.99
C SER A 903 -31.62 11.23 8.15
N ASP A 904 -32.85 10.73 8.01
CA ASP A 904 -33.15 9.29 7.99
C ASP A 904 -32.87 8.72 6.59
N PHE A 905 -32.33 7.51 6.50
CA PHE A 905 -32.26 6.80 5.23
C PHE A 905 -33.66 6.31 4.80
N PRO A 906 -34.07 6.55 3.54
CA PRO A 906 -35.37 6.11 3.03
C PRO A 906 -35.41 4.58 2.87
N THR A 907 -36.05 3.88 3.81
CA THR A 907 -36.12 2.40 3.81
C THR A 907 -36.89 1.81 2.62
N ASP A 908 -37.68 2.62 1.90
CA ASP A 908 -38.29 2.26 0.62
C ASP A 908 -37.31 2.25 -0.57
N GLN A 909 -36.07 2.70 -0.36
CA GLN A 909 -34.97 2.71 -1.34
C GLN A 909 -33.85 1.71 -0.98
N LEU A 910 -34.09 0.80 -0.03
CA LEU A 910 -33.17 -0.31 0.23
C LEU A 910 -32.94 -1.12 -1.07
N PRO A 911 -31.68 -1.35 -1.47
CA PRO A 911 -31.38 -2.17 -2.63
C PRO A 911 -31.82 -3.62 -2.37
N PRO A 912 -32.16 -4.41 -3.41
CA PRO A 912 -32.38 -5.84 -3.23
C PRO A 912 -31.06 -6.50 -2.79
N VAL A 913 -31.14 -7.38 -1.78
CA VAL A 913 -29.99 -8.19 -1.35
C VAL A 913 -29.61 -9.13 -2.50
N PRO A 914 -28.31 -9.30 -2.83
CA PRO A 914 -27.88 -10.28 -3.82
C PRO A 914 -28.35 -11.71 -3.47
N ASN A 915 -28.53 -12.56 -4.47
CA ASN A 915 -29.03 -13.91 -4.27
C ASN A 915 -27.88 -14.91 -4.03
N HIS A 916 -27.95 -15.72 -2.97
CA HIS A 916 -26.95 -16.73 -2.64
C HIS A 916 -27.55 -18.15 -2.74
N THR A 917 -26.81 -19.11 -3.30
CA THR A 917 -27.40 -20.40 -3.69
C THR A 917 -27.70 -21.28 -2.46
N GLY A 918 -28.99 -21.50 -2.18
CA GLY A 918 -29.44 -22.32 -1.05
C GLY A 918 -29.59 -21.57 0.27
N GLN A 919 -29.41 -20.25 0.25
CA GLN A 919 -29.54 -19.34 1.39
C GLN A 919 -30.46 -18.18 1.01
N TYR A 920 -31.01 -17.48 2.00
CA TYR A 920 -31.72 -16.21 1.80
C TYR A 920 -30.93 -15.09 2.47
N GLY A 921 -30.96 -13.89 1.88
CA GLY A 921 -30.20 -12.73 2.34
C GLY A 921 -31.07 -11.64 2.95
N SER A 922 -30.59 -11.00 4.01
CA SER A 922 -31.12 -9.77 4.60
C SER A 922 -29.99 -8.75 4.76
N TRP A 923 -30.30 -7.46 4.73
CA TRP A 923 -29.36 -6.43 5.23
C TRP A 923 -29.31 -6.54 6.77
N GLU A 924 -28.13 -6.30 7.35
CA GLU A 924 -27.97 -6.27 8.81
C GLU A 924 -28.87 -5.20 9.49
N ASP A 925 -29.22 -5.40 10.76
CA ASP A 925 -30.19 -4.56 11.49
C ASP A 925 -29.55 -3.27 12.07
N VAL A 926 -29.25 -2.29 11.20
CA VAL A 926 -28.72 -0.96 11.58
C VAL A 926 -29.86 0.05 11.82
N ASP A 927 -29.73 0.92 12.84
CA ASP A 927 -30.65 2.06 12.99
C ASP A 927 -30.35 3.16 11.94
N LEU A 928 -31.15 3.13 10.87
CA LEU A 928 -31.07 4.02 9.72
C LEU A 928 -31.65 5.43 9.94
N LYS A 929 -31.74 5.91 11.19
CA LYS A 929 -32.36 7.20 11.55
C LYS A 929 -31.33 8.22 12.03
N ASN A 930 -31.60 9.50 11.77
CA ASN A 930 -30.79 10.63 12.21
C ASN A 930 -29.28 10.40 11.92
N MET A 931 -28.94 10.01 10.68
CA MET A 931 -27.58 9.61 10.33
C MET A 931 -26.65 10.83 10.32
N THR A 932 -25.69 10.85 11.25
CA THR A 932 -24.66 11.89 11.35
C THR A 932 -23.34 11.49 10.72
N PHE A 933 -23.14 10.21 10.39
CA PHE A 933 -21.88 9.68 9.88
C PHE A 933 -22.05 8.65 8.78
N ASP A 934 -21.01 8.47 7.98
CA ASP A 934 -20.97 7.50 6.89
C ASP A 934 -21.09 6.07 7.44
N ALA A 935 -21.86 5.24 6.72
CA ALA A 935 -22.19 3.88 7.14
C ALA A 935 -22.00 2.89 5.99
N THR A 936 -21.47 1.72 6.33
CA THR A 936 -21.46 0.52 5.47
C THR A 936 -22.42 -0.48 6.10
N ILE A 937 -23.22 -1.14 5.25
CA ILE A 937 -24.30 -2.04 5.65
C ILE A 937 -24.10 -3.37 4.91
N HIS A 938 -23.84 -4.43 5.66
CA HIS A 938 -23.53 -5.76 5.13
C HIS A 938 -24.79 -6.59 4.84
N ALA A 939 -24.70 -7.45 3.83
CA ALA A 939 -25.67 -8.49 3.55
C ALA A 939 -25.36 -9.75 4.36
N GLU A 940 -26.26 -10.14 5.25
CA GLU A 940 -26.22 -11.38 6.01
C GLU A 940 -26.97 -12.49 5.28
N TYR A 941 -26.36 -13.67 5.15
CA TYR A 941 -26.98 -14.84 4.54
C TYR A 941 -27.33 -15.92 5.56
N SER A 942 -28.54 -16.47 5.46
CA SER A 942 -29.06 -17.53 6.32
C SER A 942 -29.51 -18.75 5.53
N ASP A 943 -29.27 -19.94 6.07
CA ASP A 943 -29.72 -21.21 5.46
C ASP A 943 -31.24 -21.23 5.27
N MET A 944 -31.69 -21.68 4.10
CA MET A 944 -33.12 -21.82 3.83
C MET A 944 -33.78 -22.77 4.83
N ASN A 945 -34.88 -22.31 5.43
CA ASN A 945 -35.65 -23.13 6.34
C ASN A 945 -36.28 -24.30 5.57
N THR A 946 -36.07 -25.51 6.07
CA THR A 946 -36.58 -26.75 5.45
C THR A 946 -37.99 -27.12 5.90
N VAL A 947 -38.45 -26.55 7.02
CA VAL A 947 -39.77 -26.80 7.61
C VAL A 947 -40.34 -25.51 8.20
N ARG A 948 -41.58 -25.16 7.84
CA ARG A 948 -42.39 -24.16 8.56
C ARG A 948 -43.52 -24.85 9.35
N GLN A 949 -43.83 -24.33 10.53
CA GLN A 949 -44.89 -24.84 11.40
C GLN A 949 -46.05 -23.86 11.54
N SER A 950 -47.27 -24.33 11.71
CA SER A 950 -48.41 -23.46 11.97
C SER A 950 -48.38 -22.82 13.36
N GLN A 951 -48.85 -21.57 13.46
CA GLN A 951 -49.04 -20.91 14.74
C GLN A 951 -50.11 -21.66 15.58
N GLU A 952 -51.16 -22.13 14.92
CA GLU A 952 -52.23 -22.91 15.52
C GLU A 952 -51.69 -24.26 16.00
N LYS A 953 -51.90 -24.57 17.29
CA LYS A 953 -51.36 -25.74 17.97
C LYS A 953 -52.46 -26.57 18.63
N ARG A 954 -52.36 -27.89 18.47
CA ARG A 954 -53.27 -28.94 18.96
C ARG A 954 -52.47 -29.90 19.84
N ASP A 955 -52.88 -30.05 21.10
CA ASP A 955 -52.12 -30.79 22.13
C ASP A 955 -50.64 -30.37 22.24
N GLY A 956 -50.35 -29.07 22.07
CA GLY A 956 -49.00 -28.51 22.13
C GLY A 956 -48.12 -28.77 20.90
N ARG A 957 -48.68 -29.32 19.81
CA ARG A 957 -48.01 -29.56 18.52
C ARG A 957 -48.67 -28.74 17.41
N PRO A 958 -47.95 -28.26 16.39
CA PRO A 958 -48.56 -27.50 15.28
C PRO A 958 -49.61 -28.35 14.54
N ILE A 959 -50.69 -27.71 14.07
CA ILE A 959 -51.73 -28.36 13.27
C ILE A 959 -51.20 -28.71 11.87
N VAL A 960 -50.33 -27.88 11.30
CA VAL A 960 -49.67 -28.13 10.01
C VAL A 960 -48.16 -27.94 10.14
N LEU A 961 -47.41 -28.87 9.54
CA LEU A 961 -46.01 -28.67 9.16
C LEU A 961 -45.93 -28.66 7.63
N VAL A 962 -45.13 -27.76 7.08
CA VAL A 962 -44.85 -27.67 5.63
C VAL A 962 -43.36 -27.87 5.44
N GLU A 963 -42.98 -28.90 4.69
CA GLU A 963 -41.58 -29.15 4.30
C GLU A 963 -41.38 -28.64 2.87
N GLY A 964 -40.32 -27.85 2.67
CA GLY A 964 -40.06 -27.08 1.46
C GLY A 964 -38.78 -26.25 1.61
N SER A 965 -38.58 -25.26 0.75
CA SER A 965 -37.48 -24.29 0.90
C SER A 965 -38.07 -22.91 1.16
N PHE A 966 -37.81 -22.36 2.35
CA PHE A 966 -38.37 -21.09 2.80
C PHE A 966 -37.30 -20.07 3.16
N ASP A 967 -37.56 -18.84 2.76
CA ASP A 967 -36.78 -17.60 2.97
C ASP A 967 -37.18 -16.84 4.27
N THR A 968 -38.07 -17.41 5.10
CA THR A 968 -38.48 -16.83 6.37
C THR A 968 -38.58 -17.89 7.47
N THR A 969 -38.37 -17.49 8.72
CA THR A 969 -38.60 -18.30 9.93
C THR A 969 -40.02 -18.20 10.49
N ASP A 970 -40.87 -17.34 9.92
CA ASP A 970 -42.22 -17.05 10.43
C ASP A 970 -43.11 -18.28 10.55
N GLU A 971 -43.92 -18.37 11.61
CA GLU A 971 -44.95 -19.41 11.71
C GLU A 971 -46.00 -19.25 10.60
N LEU A 972 -46.47 -20.37 10.05
CA LEU A 972 -47.54 -20.38 9.04
C LEU A 972 -48.86 -19.99 9.71
N MET A 973 -49.55 -18.99 9.18
CA MET A 973 -50.88 -18.60 9.64
C MET A 973 -51.94 -19.45 8.92
N LEU A 974 -52.74 -20.21 9.68
CA LEU A 974 -53.89 -20.93 9.12
C LEU A 974 -55.17 -20.11 9.32
N HIS A 975 -56.02 -20.06 8.30
CA HIS A 975 -57.37 -19.50 8.43
C HIS A 975 -58.44 -20.55 8.10
N GLU A 976 -59.50 -20.61 8.89
CA GLU A 976 -60.61 -21.55 8.65
C GLU A 976 -61.33 -21.18 7.35
N VAL A 977 -61.64 -22.18 6.51
CA VAL A 977 -62.30 -21.99 5.22
C VAL A 977 -63.56 -22.84 5.14
N ASP A 978 -64.68 -22.24 4.75
CA ASP A 978 -65.99 -22.91 4.58
C ASP A 978 -66.12 -23.67 3.23
N ASP A 979 -65.16 -23.52 2.31
CA ASP A 979 -65.14 -24.25 1.03
C ASP A 979 -64.65 -25.69 1.21
N ALA A 980 -65.20 -26.62 0.42
CA ALA A 980 -64.98 -28.04 0.61
C ALA A 980 -64.98 -28.83 -0.71
N PRO A 981 -64.12 -29.86 -0.84
CA PRO A 981 -64.13 -30.74 -2.01
C PRO A 981 -65.46 -31.50 -2.14
N ALA A 982 -65.91 -31.72 -3.38
CA ALA A 982 -67.12 -32.48 -3.69
C ALA A 982 -66.93 -34.02 -3.53
N ALA A 983 -66.40 -34.44 -2.38
CA ALA A 983 -65.99 -35.81 -2.07
C ALA A 983 -67.09 -36.64 -1.38
N LEU A 984 -66.98 -37.97 -1.45
CA LEU A 984 -67.89 -38.92 -0.79
C LEU A 984 -67.52 -39.15 0.68
N GLY A 985 -67.60 -38.11 1.52
CA GLY A 985 -67.25 -38.19 2.94
C GLY A 985 -67.92 -37.13 3.80
N VAL A 986 -67.47 -37.04 5.05
CA VAL A 986 -67.78 -35.95 5.97
C VAL A 986 -66.53 -35.07 6.06
N LEU A 987 -66.65 -33.78 5.78
CA LEU A 987 -65.56 -32.82 6.01
C LEU A 987 -65.19 -32.83 7.49
N VAL A 988 -63.89 -32.95 7.77
CA VAL A 988 -63.33 -32.85 9.12
C VAL A 988 -63.03 -31.38 9.41
N GLU A 989 -62.11 -30.81 8.65
CA GLU A 989 -61.68 -29.40 8.70
C GLU A 989 -61.19 -28.98 7.30
N ALA A 990 -61.25 -27.69 6.99
CA ALA A 990 -60.59 -27.07 5.84
C ALA A 990 -59.89 -25.78 6.28
N TRP A 991 -58.68 -25.59 5.77
CA TRP A 991 -57.76 -24.54 6.17
C TRP A 991 -57.13 -23.91 4.92
N GLY A 992 -57.16 -22.58 4.86
CA GLY A 992 -56.38 -21.79 3.93
C GLY A 992 -54.98 -21.52 4.49
N LEU A 993 -53.99 -21.47 3.58
CA LEU A 993 -52.59 -21.22 3.88
C LEU A 993 -51.92 -20.50 2.70
N GLU A 994 -51.00 -19.60 3.01
CA GLU A 994 -50.19 -18.91 2.01
C GLU A 994 -48.84 -19.60 1.91
N LEU A 995 -48.53 -20.16 0.73
CA LEU A 995 -47.28 -20.85 0.42
C LEU A 995 -46.53 -20.13 -0.72
N PRO A 996 -45.18 -20.13 -0.72
CA PRO A 996 -44.40 -19.65 -1.85
C PRO A 996 -44.76 -20.40 -3.13
N ALA A 997 -44.91 -19.66 -4.23
CA ALA A 997 -45.52 -20.15 -5.46
C ALA A 997 -44.64 -21.14 -6.25
N ASP A 998 -43.31 -21.11 -6.08
CA ASP A 998 -42.37 -21.61 -7.09
C ASP A 998 -41.88 -23.06 -6.86
N THR A 999 -42.28 -23.72 -5.77
CA THR A 999 -41.94 -25.13 -5.51
C THR A 999 -43.15 -25.94 -5.00
N GLY A 1000 -43.09 -27.26 -5.18
CA GLY A 1000 -44.05 -28.19 -4.59
C GLY A 1000 -43.61 -28.56 -3.17
N HIS A 1001 -44.54 -28.47 -2.23
CA HIS A 1001 -44.28 -28.63 -0.79
C HIS A 1001 -44.82 -29.97 -0.26
N THR A 1002 -44.34 -30.43 0.89
CA THR A 1002 -44.92 -31.59 1.59
C THR A 1002 -45.66 -31.10 2.83
N LEU A 1003 -46.99 -31.27 2.85
CA LEU A 1003 -47.86 -30.92 3.97
C LEU A 1003 -47.98 -32.10 4.94
N ARG A 1004 -47.84 -31.86 6.24
CA ARG A 1004 -48.19 -32.80 7.32
C ARG A 1004 -49.25 -32.16 8.20
N TYR A 1005 -50.47 -32.69 8.20
CA TYR A 1005 -51.62 -32.17 8.95
C TYR A 1005 -52.01 -33.08 10.13
N MET A 1006 -52.31 -32.50 11.30
CA MET A 1006 -52.72 -33.23 12.51
C MET A 1006 -54.26 -33.23 12.69
N PRO A 1007 -54.98 -34.31 12.37
CA PRO A 1007 -56.44 -34.39 12.54
C PRO A 1007 -56.87 -34.39 14.03
N PRO A 1008 -58.10 -33.92 14.34
CA PRO A 1008 -58.55 -33.70 15.72
C PRO A 1008 -58.93 -34.97 16.52
N GLU A 1009 -59.18 -36.11 15.87
CA GLU A 1009 -59.57 -37.36 16.58
C GLU A 1009 -58.82 -38.61 16.12
N THR A 1010 -58.82 -38.91 14.81
CA THR A 1010 -58.21 -40.13 14.24
C THR A 1010 -57.73 -39.91 12.81
N THR A 1011 -56.60 -40.53 12.44
CA THR A 1011 -56.14 -40.67 11.04
C THR A 1011 -56.97 -41.70 10.23
N ASP A 1012 -57.71 -42.60 10.90
CA ASP A 1012 -58.51 -43.67 10.28
C ASP A 1012 -59.54 -43.19 9.24
N ASN A 1013 -59.34 -43.59 7.98
CA ASN A 1013 -60.17 -43.26 6.80
C ASN A 1013 -60.28 -41.75 6.50
N THR A 1014 -59.29 -40.94 6.89
CA THR A 1014 -59.23 -39.52 6.53
C THR A 1014 -58.27 -39.32 5.36
N GLU A 1015 -58.73 -38.66 4.29
CA GLU A 1015 -57.94 -38.31 3.11
C GLU A 1015 -57.77 -36.79 3.01
N LEU A 1016 -56.60 -36.35 2.53
CA LEU A 1016 -56.30 -34.95 2.29
C LEU A 1016 -56.63 -34.55 0.85
N TRP A 1017 -57.20 -33.37 0.69
CA TRP A 1017 -57.49 -32.70 -0.56
C TRP A 1017 -56.77 -31.37 -0.57
N VAL A 1018 -56.21 -30.98 -1.71
CA VAL A 1018 -55.52 -29.69 -1.91
C VAL A 1018 -56.23 -28.90 -3.01
N LYS A 1019 -56.27 -27.58 -2.88
CA LYS A 1019 -56.89 -26.68 -3.84
C LYS A 1019 -55.83 -25.86 -4.55
N THR A 1020 -55.84 -25.95 -5.87
CA THR A 1020 -55.03 -25.13 -6.79
C THR A 1020 -55.95 -24.29 -7.67
N ASP A 1021 -55.42 -23.49 -8.58
CA ASP A 1021 -56.21 -22.76 -9.60
C ASP A 1021 -57.13 -23.68 -10.44
N ALA A 1022 -56.80 -24.97 -10.54
CA ALA A 1022 -57.63 -25.98 -11.20
C ALA A 1022 -58.78 -26.52 -10.33
N GLY A 1023 -58.93 -26.03 -9.09
CA GLY A 1023 -59.89 -26.47 -8.09
C GLY A 1023 -59.38 -27.56 -7.15
N TRP A 1024 -60.31 -28.17 -6.41
CA TRP A 1024 -60.04 -29.23 -5.43
C TRP A 1024 -59.57 -30.54 -6.10
N GLN A 1025 -58.42 -31.04 -5.66
CA GLN A 1025 -57.82 -32.29 -6.10
C GLN A 1025 -57.52 -33.20 -4.90
N GLN A 1026 -57.73 -34.50 -5.06
CA GLN A 1026 -57.38 -35.49 -4.03
C GLN A 1026 -55.87 -35.68 -4.00
N ALA A 1027 -55.25 -35.50 -2.84
CA ALA A 1027 -53.82 -35.70 -2.66
C ALA A 1027 -53.53 -37.14 -2.20
N GLU A 1028 -52.40 -37.71 -2.65
CA GLU A 1028 -51.94 -38.99 -2.13
C GLU A 1028 -51.59 -38.83 -0.64
N THR A 1029 -52.36 -39.49 0.23
CA THR A 1029 -52.32 -39.29 1.68
C THR A 1029 -51.66 -40.49 2.35
N SER A 1030 -50.55 -40.26 3.05
CA SER A 1030 -49.88 -41.23 3.91
C SER A 1030 -50.08 -40.89 5.39
N VAL A 1031 -49.84 -41.85 6.28
CA VAL A 1031 -49.92 -41.65 7.74
C VAL A 1031 -48.50 -41.66 8.32
N ASP A 1032 -48.10 -40.55 8.94
CA ASP A 1032 -46.83 -40.43 9.68
C ASP A 1032 -47.10 -40.11 11.16
N GLY A 1033 -47.15 -41.17 11.98
CA GLY A 1033 -47.39 -41.06 13.41
C GLY A 1033 -48.76 -40.44 13.76
N SER A 1034 -48.76 -39.19 14.21
CA SER A 1034 -49.98 -38.41 14.52
C SER A 1034 -50.45 -37.52 13.36
N TYR A 1035 -49.69 -37.44 12.26
CA TYR A 1035 -49.97 -36.58 11.11
C TYR A 1035 -50.42 -37.40 9.88
N LEU A 1036 -51.13 -36.73 8.99
CA LEU A 1036 -51.41 -37.14 7.62
C LEU A 1036 -50.49 -36.34 6.71
N THR A 1037 -49.72 -37.03 5.86
CA THR A 1037 -48.75 -36.39 4.96
C THR A 1037 -49.23 -36.47 3.51
N CYS A 1038 -49.14 -35.36 2.77
CA CYS A 1038 -49.39 -35.32 1.33
C CYS A 1038 -48.51 -34.29 0.61
N THR A 1039 -48.33 -34.43 -0.70
CA THR A 1039 -47.62 -33.45 -1.53
C THR A 1039 -48.59 -32.38 -2.04
N ALA A 1040 -48.28 -31.12 -1.79
CA ALA A 1040 -48.99 -29.95 -2.27
C ALA A 1040 -48.27 -29.36 -3.50
N PRO A 1041 -48.92 -29.30 -4.68
CA PRO A 1041 -48.35 -28.64 -5.85
C PRO A 1041 -48.10 -27.14 -5.62
N ALA A 1042 -47.21 -26.57 -6.43
CA ALA A 1042 -47.08 -25.12 -6.61
C ALA A 1042 -48.46 -24.46 -6.81
N GLY A 1043 -48.69 -23.32 -6.16
CA GLY A 1043 -49.99 -22.63 -6.17
C GLY A 1043 -51.11 -23.29 -5.35
N THR A 1044 -50.77 -24.15 -4.38
CA THR A 1044 -51.76 -24.63 -3.38
C THR A 1044 -52.10 -23.52 -2.39
N THR A 1045 -53.39 -23.21 -2.26
CA THR A 1045 -53.90 -22.11 -1.41
C THR A 1045 -54.76 -22.59 -0.23
N GLU A 1046 -55.36 -23.78 -0.33
CA GLU A 1046 -56.20 -24.37 0.71
C GLU A 1046 -56.01 -25.89 0.73
N PHE A 1047 -56.20 -26.51 1.90
CA PHE A 1047 -56.35 -27.95 2.03
C PHE A 1047 -57.58 -28.32 2.88
N ALA A 1048 -58.13 -29.51 2.65
CA ALA A 1048 -59.27 -30.05 3.38
C ALA A 1048 -59.05 -31.51 3.75
N ALA A 1049 -59.38 -31.86 4.99
CA ALA A 1049 -59.38 -33.24 5.47
C ALA A 1049 -60.80 -33.81 5.41
N VAL A 1050 -60.99 -34.92 4.69
CA VAL A 1050 -62.30 -35.56 4.50
C VAL A 1050 -62.29 -36.99 5.03
N LYS A 1051 -63.23 -37.31 5.92
CA LYS A 1051 -63.38 -38.65 6.48
C LYS A 1051 -64.35 -39.49 5.63
N LEU A 1052 -63.83 -40.52 4.99
CA LEU A 1052 -64.60 -41.46 4.19
C LEU A 1052 -65.46 -42.39 5.06
N PRO A 1053 -66.66 -42.79 4.62
CA PRO A 1053 -67.52 -43.71 5.35
C PRO A 1053 -66.90 -45.12 5.40
N ALA A 1054 -66.78 -45.68 6.61
CA ALA A 1054 -66.14 -46.98 6.85
C ALA A 1054 -66.62 -48.09 5.90
N SER A 1055 -65.71 -48.59 5.07
CA SER A 1055 -65.98 -49.59 4.05
C SER A 1055 -66.44 -50.92 4.64
N LYS A 1056 -67.68 -51.33 4.33
CA LYS A 1056 -68.23 -52.66 4.73
C LYS A 1056 -67.70 -53.82 3.88
N VAL A 1057 -66.75 -53.58 2.97
CA VAL A 1057 -66.21 -54.56 2.02
C VAL A 1057 -65.58 -55.80 2.70
N PRO A 1058 -64.84 -55.70 3.84
CA PRO A 1058 -64.30 -56.91 4.50
C PRO A 1058 -65.38 -57.88 4.95
N LEU A 1059 -66.53 -57.37 5.42
CA LEU A 1059 -67.66 -58.18 5.88
C LEU A 1059 -68.36 -58.90 4.70
N ALA A 1060 -68.48 -58.22 3.56
CA ALA A 1060 -69.04 -58.79 2.33
C ALA A 1060 -68.12 -59.88 1.75
N ALA A 1061 -66.80 -59.64 1.73
CA ALA A 1061 -65.82 -60.62 1.28
C ALA A 1061 -65.83 -61.89 2.15
N ALA A 1062 -65.90 -61.75 3.48
CA ALA A 1062 -66.01 -62.86 4.41
C ALA A 1062 -67.31 -63.68 4.21
N ALA A 1063 -68.45 -63.02 4.00
CA ALA A 1063 -69.72 -63.68 3.72
C ALA A 1063 -69.71 -64.46 2.39
N CYS A 1064 -69.10 -63.89 1.33
CA CYS A 1064 -68.92 -64.57 0.05
C CYS A 1064 -67.96 -65.77 0.15
N GLY A 1065 -66.87 -65.66 0.91
CA GLY A 1065 -65.94 -66.76 1.17
C GLY A 1065 -66.60 -67.95 1.87
N ALA A 1066 -67.41 -67.69 2.91
CA ALA A 1066 -68.18 -68.72 3.61
C ALA A 1066 -69.20 -69.42 2.69
N ALA A 1067 -69.90 -68.66 1.85
CA ALA A 1067 -70.86 -69.22 0.88
C ALA A 1067 -70.18 -70.10 -0.19
N ALA A 1068 -69.02 -69.68 -0.70
CA ALA A 1068 -68.26 -70.43 -1.69
C ALA A 1068 -67.74 -71.77 -1.13
N ALA A 1069 -67.22 -71.78 0.11
CA ALA A 1069 -66.78 -73.01 0.78
C ALA A 1069 -67.93 -74.01 0.96
N LEU A 1070 -69.11 -73.53 1.36
CA LEU A 1070 -70.30 -74.37 1.55
C LEU A 1070 -70.80 -74.97 0.22
N LEU A 1071 -70.77 -74.19 -0.86
CA LEU A 1071 -71.07 -74.65 -2.22
C LEU A 1071 -70.11 -75.75 -2.71
N LEU A 1072 -68.81 -75.63 -2.43
CA LEU A 1072 -67.82 -76.64 -2.79
C LEU A 1072 -68.04 -77.97 -2.05
N VAL A 1073 -68.39 -77.93 -0.77
CA VAL A 1073 -68.73 -79.14 0.02
C VAL A 1073 -69.99 -79.82 -0.55
N ILE A 1074 -71.03 -79.06 -0.88
CA ILE A 1074 -72.26 -79.58 -1.50
C ILE A 1074 -71.96 -80.20 -2.87
N LEU A 1075 -71.19 -79.53 -3.72
CA LEU A 1075 -70.76 -80.04 -5.03
C LEU A 1075 -69.94 -81.33 -4.91
N PHE A 1076 -69.07 -81.44 -3.90
CA PHE A 1076 -68.29 -82.66 -3.65
C PHE A 1076 -69.20 -83.85 -3.26
N ILE A 1077 -70.17 -83.63 -2.37
CA ILE A 1077 -71.17 -84.65 -1.97
C ILE A 1077 -72.03 -85.07 -3.17
N VAL A 1078 -72.47 -84.11 -3.99
CA VAL A 1078 -73.26 -84.37 -5.21
C VAL A 1078 -72.43 -85.12 -6.27
N ARG A 1079 -71.16 -84.76 -6.50
CA ARG A 1079 -70.24 -85.52 -7.38
C ARG A 1079 -70.03 -86.94 -6.88
N LYS A 1080 -69.86 -87.16 -5.58
CA LYS A 1080 -69.70 -88.51 -4.98
C LYS A 1080 -70.97 -89.36 -5.15
N ARG A 1081 -72.16 -88.76 -5.03
CA ARG A 1081 -73.45 -89.42 -5.34
C ARG A 1081 -73.66 -89.66 -6.83
N LYS A 1082 -73.30 -88.72 -7.73
CA LYS A 1082 -73.39 -88.91 -9.19
C LYS A 1082 -72.41 -89.98 -9.69
N LYS A 1083 -71.15 -90.03 -9.24
CA LYS A 1083 -70.21 -91.11 -9.60
C LYS A 1083 -70.73 -92.51 -9.20
N ARG A 1084 -71.35 -92.65 -8.03
CA ARG A 1084 -72.01 -93.91 -7.61
C ARG A 1084 -73.25 -94.28 -8.43
N LYS A 1085 -74.04 -93.31 -8.91
CA LYS A 1085 -75.17 -93.58 -9.83
C LYS A 1085 -74.71 -93.88 -11.27
N ALA A 1086 -73.71 -93.16 -11.78
CA ALA A 1086 -73.15 -93.40 -13.12
C ALA A 1086 -72.53 -94.80 -13.26
N LYS A 1087 -71.83 -95.30 -12.22
CA LYS A 1087 -71.30 -96.68 -12.23
C LYS A 1087 -72.39 -97.76 -12.28
N LYS A 1088 -73.65 -97.44 -11.95
CA LYS A 1088 -74.82 -98.34 -12.11
C LYS A 1088 -75.60 -98.16 -13.42
N ALA A 1089 -75.22 -97.18 -14.26
CA ALA A 1089 -75.91 -96.88 -15.52
C ALA A 1089 -75.13 -97.35 -16.76
N ALA A 1090 -73.81 -97.54 -16.64
CA ALA A 1090 -72.96 -98.10 -17.70
C ALA A 1090 -73.08 -99.64 -17.84
N GLU A 1091 -73.83 -100.30 -16.96
CA GLU A 1091 -73.97 -101.77 -16.86
C GLU A 1091 -75.25 -102.26 -17.56
N LYS A 1092 -75.73 -101.53 -18.59
CA LYS A 1092 -76.97 -101.86 -19.31
C LYS A 1092 -77.06 -101.37 -20.75
N ALA A 1093 -75.90 -101.21 -21.41
CA ALA A 1093 -75.79 -100.98 -22.85
C ALA A 1093 -74.58 -101.71 -23.47
N GLU A 1094 -74.18 -102.83 -22.88
CA GLU A 1094 -73.60 -104.01 -23.53
C GLU A 1094 -74.02 -105.24 -22.69
#